data_AF-A0A974TEC9-F1
#
_entry.id   AF-A0A974TEC9-F1
#
_cell.length_a   1.000
_cell.length_b   1.000
_cell.length_c   1.000
_cell.angle_alpha   90.00
_cell.angle_beta   90.00
_cell.angle_gamma   90.00
#
_symmetry.space_group_name_H-M   'P 1'
#
loop_
_entity.id
_entity.type
_entity.pdbx_description
1 polymer ?
#
loop_
_entity_poly.entity_id
_entity_poly.type
_entity_poly.pdbx_seq_one_letter_code
_entity_poly.pdbx_strand_id
1 'polypeptide(L)'
;MPHTSSCSPVEMLQGVIGAIRTLAPYQRFRIRAATISPEAMRVFAALRAREAALRAVPAEALEDLVRRTLRREALLAWKGRVEAARPELLLEREEIERKVKSLAELDREMRALNKRLLAGDIDRDQLGTQAAWEEITRLRGPRMKRLREILDQGADLGLMRMRPVWLMNPDVASRVLPLKAGLFNLVIYDEASQMPVEHAVPTLFRAQRVVISGDEKQMPPTSFFASRIDGDEDDELDGDMLDDAATEAERTAHEETWNRREVKDCPDLLQLGRGTLPATTLEIHYRSKYRELIGYSNAAFYSGALSVPAQHPEVEIRRVCPIEVIRADGIYEGQTNATEAQCVVDVLAKIWSAAPEARPSIGVVTFNRKQADLVEDAIQRRALEDPAFMRAYQQERDRTQGGEDMGFFVKNVENVQGDERDVIVFSTTFGRDKHGGFRRNFGVLGQTGGERRLNVAVTRAREKVILVTSMPINDVSDWLASGRGPNKPRDYLQAYLDYASKMSIGELGVARGTAVRLGTQSASREVRHETDGFAASVERFLKDHGYRPAASLAGDAFSLDFAIEDPTTGLFGIGIECDAPRHLFLDRARAREIWRPAVMSRAVPAVHRVSSHAWYHRPQDERRRLHAAVQAALGKERK
;
A
#
# COMPACT_ATOMS: atom_id res chain seq x y z
N MET A 1 32.28 -64.00 50.34
CA MET A 1 33.44 -63.22 49.86
C MET A 1 33.90 -63.83 48.55
N PRO A 2 33.71 -63.16 47.38
CA PRO A 2 34.26 -63.65 46.13
C PRO A 2 35.69 -63.15 45.95
N HIS A 3 36.53 -64.06 45.45
CA HIS A 3 37.95 -63.93 45.19
C HIS A 3 38.27 -62.84 44.15
N THR A 4 39.21 -61.96 44.50
CA THR A 4 39.85 -61.00 43.59
C THR A 4 40.92 -61.73 42.78
N SER A 5 40.72 -61.84 41.46
CA SER A 5 41.75 -62.28 40.51
C SER A 5 42.94 -61.32 40.52
N SER A 6 44.13 -61.81 40.83
CA SER A 6 45.39 -61.05 40.81
C SER A 6 45.91 -60.89 39.38
N CYS A 7 45.89 -59.66 38.86
CA CYS A 7 46.45 -59.28 37.56
C CYS A 7 47.98 -59.54 37.51
N SER A 8 48.50 -60.05 36.39
CA SER A 8 49.93 -60.32 36.19
C SER A 8 50.77 -59.02 36.17
N PRO A 9 52.02 -59.00 36.68
CA PRO A 9 52.92 -57.85 36.59
C PRO A 9 53.14 -57.34 35.15
N VAL A 10 53.08 -58.24 34.16
CA VAL A 10 53.21 -57.90 32.74
C VAL A 10 51.95 -57.18 32.23
N GLU A 11 50.76 -57.62 32.66
CA GLU A 11 49.49 -56.95 32.34
C GLU A 11 49.43 -55.56 32.99
N MET A 12 49.94 -55.41 34.23
CA MET A 12 50.09 -54.11 34.88
C MET A 12 51.04 -53.18 34.12
N LEU A 13 52.22 -53.67 33.70
CA LEU A 13 53.19 -52.90 32.91
C LEU A 13 52.64 -52.47 31.54
N GLN A 14 51.92 -53.36 30.85
CA GLN A 14 51.25 -53.03 29.59
C GLN A 14 50.17 -51.96 29.79
N GLY A 15 49.40 -52.04 30.89
CA GLY A 15 48.43 -51.01 31.29
C GLY A 15 49.08 -49.65 31.54
N VAL A 16 50.23 -49.62 32.23
CA VAL A 16 51.00 -48.39 32.50
C VAL A 16 51.58 -47.79 31.21
N ILE A 17 52.17 -48.61 30.34
CA ILE A 17 52.74 -48.16 29.05
C ILE A 17 51.63 -47.61 28.13
N GLY A 18 50.46 -48.24 28.11
CA GLY A 18 49.29 -47.74 27.40
C GLY A 18 48.78 -46.39 27.95
N ALA A 19 48.77 -46.24 29.28
CA ALA A 19 48.28 -45.04 29.96
C ALA A 19 49.22 -43.83 29.81
N ILE A 20 50.55 -44.04 29.75
CA ILE A 20 51.56 -42.97 29.61
C ILE A 20 51.25 -42.03 28.43
N ARG A 21 50.79 -42.57 27.30
CA ARG A 21 50.44 -41.78 26.10
C ARG A 21 49.25 -40.84 26.30
N THR A 22 48.43 -41.10 27.32
CA THR A 22 47.24 -40.30 27.67
C THR A 22 47.44 -39.43 28.90
N LEU A 23 48.55 -39.59 29.64
CA LEU A 23 48.80 -38.93 30.92
C LEU A 23 48.91 -37.41 30.79
N ALA A 24 49.67 -36.90 29.82
CA ALA A 24 49.81 -35.46 29.59
C ALA A 24 48.47 -34.81 29.14
N PRO A 25 47.73 -35.36 28.16
CA PRO A 25 46.36 -34.93 27.87
C PRO A 25 45.42 -34.97 29.09
N TYR A 26 45.49 -36.03 29.89
CA TYR A 26 44.67 -36.19 31.09
C TYR A 26 44.97 -35.12 32.15
N GLN A 27 46.24 -34.82 32.44
CA GLN A 27 46.60 -33.77 33.40
C GLN A 27 46.14 -32.38 32.93
N ARG A 28 46.26 -32.10 31.63
CA ARG A 28 45.73 -30.86 31.03
C ARG A 28 44.20 -30.77 31.11
N PHE A 29 43.50 -31.89 30.87
CA PHE A 29 42.05 -31.96 30.99
C PHE A 29 41.58 -31.86 32.44
N ARG A 30 42.23 -32.55 33.39
CA ARG A 30 41.87 -32.62 34.82
C ARG A 30 41.77 -31.23 35.46
N ILE A 31 42.71 -30.34 35.15
CA ILE A 31 42.70 -28.96 35.67
C ILE A 31 41.48 -28.18 35.15
N ARG A 32 41.08 -28.43 33.90
CA ARG A 32 39.90 -27.81 33.27
C ARG A 32 38.60 -28.49 33.66
N ALA A 33 38.62 -29.77 34.00
CA ALA A 33 37.42 -30.56 34.32
C ALA A 33 36.65 -30.00 35.52
N ALA A 34 37.34 -29.38 36.49
CA ALA A 34 36.72 -28.71 37.63
C ALA A 34 35.83 -27.51 37.25
N THR A 35 36.05 -26.90 36.09
CA THR A 35 35.28 -25.76 35.58
C THR A 35 34.30 -26.13 34.48
N ILE A 36 34.21 -27.41 34.09
CA ILE A 36 33.29 -27.90 33.05
C ILE A 36 31.97 -28.29 33.71
N SER A 37 30.85 -27.75 33.21
CA SER A 37 29.53 -28.06 33.76
C SER A 37 29.16 -29.55 33.57
N PRO A 38 28.27 -30.11 34.40
CA PRO A 38 27.78 -31.48 34.22
C PRO A 38 27.19 -31.73 32.82
N GLU A 39 26.53 -30.76 32.22
CA GLU A 39 25.96 -30.82 30.87
C GLU A 39 27.06 -30.94 29.81
N ALA A 40 28.10 -30.09 29.90
CA ALA A 40 29.23 -30.16 29.01
C ALA A 40 30.00 -31.49 29.14
N MET A 41 30.04 -32.07 30.34
CA MET A 41 30.63 -33.39 30.55
C MET A 41 29.83 -34.50 29.85
N ARG A 42 28.49 -34.44 29.86
CA ARG A 42 27.64 -35.37 29.09
C ARG A 42 27.87 -35.25 27.59
N VAL A 43 28.10 -34.04 27.09
CA VAL A 43 28.46 -33.82 25.68
C VAL A 43 29.79 -34.50 25.35
N PHE A 44 30.83 -34.35 26.17
CA PHE A 44 32.10 -35.06 25.97
C PHE A 44 31.93 -36.59 26.01
N ALA A 45 31.08 -37.10 26.91
CA ALA A 45 30.76 -38.52 26.96
C ALA A 45 30.08 -39.01 25.67
N ALA A 46 29.17 -38.22 25.09
CA ALA A 46 28.55 -38.55 23.80
C ALA A 46 29.57 -38.50 22.64
N LEU A 47 30.45 -37.50 22.62
CA LEU A 47 31.50 -37.37 21.60
C LEU A 47 32.54 -38.49 21.69
N ARG A 48 32.77 -39.06 22.88
CA ARG A 48 33.69 -40.19 23.08
C ARG A 48 33.36 -41.39 22.19
N ALA A 49 32.07 -41.65 21.95
CA ALA A 49 31.62 -42.72 21.04
C ALA A 49 32.05 -42.49 19.57
N ARG A 50 32.48 -41.29 19.21
CA ARG A 50 32.95 -40.89 17.88
C ARG A 50 34.45 -40.58 17.85
N GLU A 51 35.21 -41.02 18.85
CA GLU A 51 36.64 -40.70 19.00
C GLU A 51 37.46 -41.01 17.74
N ALA A 52 37.25 -42.16 17.09
CA ALA A 52 38.00 -42.54 15.88
C ALA A 52 37.80 -41.52 14.74
N ALA A 53 36.57 -41.05 14.54
CA ALA A 53 36.26 -40.05 13.53
C ALA A 53 36.83 -38.67 13.90
N LEU A 54 36.77 -38.28 15.18
CA LEU A 54 37.31 -37.01 15.65
C LEU A 54 38.84 -36.96 15.56
N ARG A 55 39.53 -38.09 15.80
CA ARG A 55 40.99 -38.19 15.65
C ARG A 55 41.47 -38.09 14.20
N ALA A 56 40.62 -38.38 13.23
CA ALA A 56 40.93 -38.24 11.81
C ALA A 56 40.84 -36.79 11.31
N VAL A 57 40.32 -35.88 12.12
CA VAL A 57 40.18 -34.45 11.80
C VAL A 57 41.45 -33.71 12.24
N PRO A 58 42.03 -32.84 11.38
CA PRO A 58 43.16 -32.00 11.77
C PRO A 58 42.87 -31.20 13.05
N ALA A 59 43.86 -31.05 13.93
CA ALA A 59 43.68 -30.42 15.23
C ALA A 59 43.15 -28.97 15.13
N GLU A 60 43.59 -28.24 14.11
CA GLU A 60 43.13 -26.88 13.81
C GLU A 60 41.65 -26.78 13.38
N ALA A 61 41.08 -27.85 12.82
CA ALA A 61 39.69 -27.89 12.37
C ALA A 61 38.73 -28.53 13.40
N LEU A 62 39.28 -29.13 14.46
CA LEU A 62 38.52 -29.91 15.43
C LEU A 62 37.56 -29.03 16.24
N GLU A 63 38.01 -27.84 16.68
CA GLU A 63 37.15 -26.92 17.43
C GLU A 63 35.93 -26.50 16.60
N ASP A 64 36.16 -26.05 15.37
CA ASP A 64 35.09 -25.60 14.47
C ASP A 64 34.13 -26.72 14.10
N LEU A 65 34.62 -27.94 13.91
CA LEU A 65 33.77 -29.10 13.66
C LEU A 65 32.88 -29.40 14.87
N VAL A 66 33.45 -29.45 16.08
CA VAL A 66 32.68 -29.72 17.31
C VAL A 66 31.65 -28.63 17.53
N ARG A 67 32.03 -27.35 17.40
CA ARG A 67 31.11 -26.21 17.54
C ARG A 67 29.95 -26.29 16.54
N ARG A 68 30.23 -26.57 15.26
CA ARG A 68 29.19 -26.74 14.23
C ARG A 68 28.28 -27.93 14.52
N THR A 69 28.84 -29.05 14.98
CA THR A 69 28.07 -30.26 15.32
C THR A 69 27.11 -29.99 16.47
N LEU A 70 27.59 -29.39 17.57
CA LEU A 70 26.75 -29.04 18.71
C LEU A 70 25.63 -28.07 18.32
N ARG A 71 25.96 -27.04 17.53
CA ARG A 71 24.96 -26.10 17.02
C ARG A 71 23.90 -26.81 16.17
N ARG A 72 24.32 -27.69 15.25
CA ARG A 72 23.40 -28.45 14.39
C ARG A 72 22.47 -29.34 15.21
N GLU A 73 23.00 -30.15 16.13
CA GLU A 73 22.19 -31.06 16.93
C GLU A 73 21.21 -30.29 17.84
N ALA A 74 21.65 -29.18 18.43
CA ALA A 74 20.77 -28.32 19.21
C ALA A 74 19.62 -27.74 18.37
N LEU A 75 19.91 -27.29 17.14
CA LEU A 75 18.89 -26.79 16.20
C LEU A 75 17.94 -27.90 15.76
N LEU A 76 18.42 -29.11 15.49
CA LEU A 76 17.57 -30.26 15.13
C LEU A 76 16.66 -30.69 16.28
N ALA A 77 17.18 -30.72 17.50
CA ALA A 77 16.38 -31.00 18.70
C ALA A 77 15.34 -29.90 18.95
N TRP A 78 15.69 -28.64 18.69
CA TRP A 78 14.73 -27.54 18.76
C TRP A 78 13.64 -27.65 17.69
N LYS A 79 14.01 -27.90 16.42
CA LYS A 79 13.08 -28.19 15.32
C LYS A 79 12.11 -29.30 15.69
N GLY A 80 12.60 -30.45 16.16
CA GLY A 80 11.76 -31.58 16.55
C GLY A 80 10.76 -31.24 17.66
N ARG A 81 11.17 -30.43 18.66
CA ARG A 81 10.24 -29.93 19.70
C ARG A 81 9.16 -29.01 19.15
N VAL A 82 9.52 -28.12 18.22
CA VAL A 82 8.57 -27.20 17.59
C VAL A 82 7.56 -27.95 16.72
N GLU A 83 8.03 -28.90 15.91
CA GLU A 83 7.18 -29.75 15.06
C GLU A 83 6.25 -30.65 15.88
N ALA A 84 6.73 -31.20 17.01
CA ALA A 84 5.89 -31.96 17.93
C ALA A 84 4.82 -31.10 18.60
N ALA A 85 5.15 -29.85 18.95
CA ALA A 85 4.21 -28.91 19.54
C ALA A 85 3.21 -28.31 18.54
N ARG A 86 3.55 -28.31 17.24
CA ARG A 86 2.75 -27.76 16.14
C ARG A 86 2.75 -28.71 14.94
N PRO A 87 1.96 -29.80 14.99
CA PRO A 87 1.90 -30.78 13.91
C PRO A 87 1.45 -30.17 12.57
N GLU A 88 0.78 -29.01 12.59
CA GLU A 88 0.37 -28.28 11.38
C GLU A 88 1.56 -27.85 10.51
N LEU A 89 2.76 -27.75 11.09
CA LEU A 89 4.00 -27.48 10.35
C LEU A 89 4.43 -28.64 9.46
N LEU A 90 3.90 -29.84 9.72
CA LEU A 90 4.18 -31.07 8.96
C LEU A 90 3.10 -31.37 7.91
N LEU A 91 2.14 -30.46 7.72
CA LEU A 91 1.09 -30.65 6.71
C LEU A 91 1.70 -30.81 5.32
N GLU A 92 1.32 -31.90 4.66
CA GLU A 92 1.71 -32.14 3.28
C GLU A 92 1.03 -31.14 2.36
N ARG A 93 1.75 -30.77 1.30
CA ARG A 93 1.31 -29.75 0.34
C ARG A 93 -0.06 -30.03 -0.27
N GLU A 94 -0.35 -31.29 -0.59
CA GLU A 94 -1.65 -31.70 -1.16
C GLU A 94 -2.81 -31.40 -0.19
N GLU A 95 -2.59 -31.53 1.12
CA GLU A 95 -3.60 -31.18 2.10
C GLU A 95 -3.84 -29.67 2.15
N ILE A 96 -2.77 -28.88 2.10
CA ILE A 96 -2.85 -27.41 2.04
C ILE A 96 -3.61 -26.99 0.78
N GLU A 97 -3.27 -27.53 -0.39
CA GLU A 97 -3.92 -27.22 -1.66
C GLU A 97 -5.42 -27.58 -1.64
N ARG A 98 -5.81 -28.72 -1.05
CA ARG A 98 -7.22 -29.08 -0.84
C ARG A 98 -7.96 -28.07 0.04
N LYS A 99 -7.35 -27.65 1.17
CA LYS A 99 -7.93 -26.65 2.07
C LYS A 99 -8.10 -25.28 1.39
N VAL A 100 -7.11 -24.87 0.60
CA VAL A 100 -7.17 -23.61 -0.19
C VAL A 100 -8.31 -23.68 -1.20
N LYS A 101 -8.46 -24.80 -1.92
CA LYS A 101 -9.56 -25.00 -2.88
C LYS A 101 -10.94 -24.91 -2.21
N SER A 102 -11.12 -25.61 -1.09
CA SER A 102 -12.37 -25.57 -0.32
C SER A 102 -12.69 -24.15 0.17
N LEU A 103 -11.69 -23.42 0.68
CA LEU A 103 -11.87 -22.02 1.09
C LEU A 103 -12.31 -21.13 -0.07
N ALA A 104 -11.77 -21.34 -1.28
CA ALA A 104 -12.11 -20.57 -2.47
C ALA A 104 -13.53 -20.88 -3.01
N GLU A 105 -14.01 -22.10 -2.81
CA GLU A 105 -15.40 -22.49 -3.09
C GLU A 105 -16.36 -21.81 -2.11
N LEU A 106 -16.09 -21.90 -0.81
CA LEU A 106 -16.90 -21.29 0.24
C LEU A 106 -16.94 -19.75 0.16
N ASP A 107 -15.83 -19.09 -0.18
CA ASP A 107 -15.82 -17.62 -0.37
C ASP A 107 -16.74 -17.18 -1.52
N ARG A 108 -16.79 -17.96 -2.61
CA ARG A 108 -17.68 -17.68 -3.74
C ARG A 108 -19.14 -17.91 -3.37
N GLU A 109 -19.42 -19.00 -2.67
CA GLU A 109 -20.77 -19.34 -2.21
C GLU A 109 -21.33 -18.27 -1.26
N MET A 110 -20.54 -17.86 -0.25
CA MET A 110 -20.90 -16.79 0.67
C MET A 110 -21.29 -15.50 -0.06
N ARG A 111 -20.49 -15.05 -1.04
CA ARG A 111 -20.81 -13.85 -1.83
C ARG A 111 -22.09 -14.01 -2.66
N ALA A 112 -22.33 -15.19 -3.22
CA ALA A 112 -23.54 -15.47 -3.98
C ALA A 112 -24.79 -15.46 -3.09
N LEU A 113 -24.71 -16.06 -1.89
CA LEU A 113 -25.78 -16.05 -0.90
C LEU A 113 -26.10 -14.64 -0.42
N ASN A 114 -25.09 -13.81 -0.12
CA ASN A 114 -25.30 -12.41 0.25
C ASN A 114 -26.04 -11.61 -0.82
N LYS A 115 -25.72 -11.83 -2.11
CA LYS A 115 -26.45 -11.19 -3.22
C LYS A 115 -27.91 -11.65 -3.30
N ARG A 116 -28.18 -12.95 -3.05
CA ARG A 116 -29.55 -13.49 -3.03
C ARG A 116 -30.36 -12.93 -1.87
N LEU A 117 -29.75 -12.82 -0.68
CA LEU A 117 -30.38 -12.23 0.50
C LEU A 117 -30.87 -10.79 0.22
N LEU A 118 -30.03 -9.97 -0.44
CA LEU A 118 -30.39 -8.59 -0.77
C LEU A 118 -31.45 -8.45 -1.88
N ALA A 119 -31.59 -9.44 -2.75
CA ALA A 119 -32.46 -9.34 -3.94
C ALA A 119 -33.78 -10.13 -3.83
N GLY A 120 -33.80 -11.22 -3.06
CA GLY A 120 -34.87 -12.22 -3.09
C GLY A 120 -35.64 -12.39 -1.79
N ASP A 121 -35.12 -11.91 -0.66
CA ASP A 121 -35.69 -12.17 0.67
C ASP A 121 -36.55 -10.99 1.17
N ILE A 122 -37.43 -10.50 0.29
CA ILE A 122 -38.38 -9.43 0.63
C ILE A 122 -39.66 -10.11 1.13
N ASP A 123 -39.88 -10.06 2.45
CA ASP A 123 -41.13 -10.48 3.05
C ASP A 123 -42.30 -9.63 2.52
N ARG A 124 -43.17 -10.26 1.72
CA ARG A 124 -44.30 -9.58 1.07
C ARG A 124 -45.44 -9.27 2.05
N ASP A 125 -45.55 -10.01 3.15
CA ASP A 125 -46.57 -9.80 4.17
C ASP A 125 -46.32 -8.49 4.94
N GLN A 126 -45.10 -7.99 4.85
CA GLN A 126 -44.61 -6.75 5.44
C GLN A 126 -44.73 -5.53 4.50
N LEU A 127 -45.35 -5.68 3.32
CA LEU A 127 -45.57 -4.62 2.35
C LEU A 127 -47.02 -4.13 2.34
N GLY A 128 -47.20 -2.84 2.08
CA GLY A 128 -48.51 -2.23 1.87
C GLY A 128 -49.24 -2.82 0.65
N THR A 129 -50.57 -2.75 0.67
CA THR A 129 -51.41 -3.23 -0.44
C THR A 129 -51.17 -2.42 -1.72
N GLN A 130 -51.46 -3.01 -2.89
CA GLN A 130 -51.34 -2.32 -4.17
C GLN A 130 -52.14 -1.00 -4.21
N ALA A 131 -53.34 -0.98 -3.64
CA ALA A 131 -54.18 0.22 -3.57
C ALA A 131 -53.50 1.36 -2.78
N ALA A 132 -52.81 1.04 -1.67
CA ALA A 132 -52.07 2.02 -0.88
C ALA A 132 -50.88 2.60 -1.67
N TRP A 133 -50.18 1.75 -2.43
CA TRP A 133 -49.11 2.19 -3.32
C TRP A 133 -49.61 3.07 -4.48
N GLU A 134 -50.73 2.71 -5.11
CA GLU A 134 -51.38 3.49 -6.18
C GLU A 134 -51.90 4.85 -5.70
N GLU A 135 -52.19 5.02 -4.41
CA GLU A 135 -52.58 6.30 -3.84
C GLU A 135 -51.40 7.28 -3.80
N ILE A 136 -50.21 6.80 -3.42
CA ILE A 136 -49.03 7.65 -3.23
C ILE A 136 -48.22 7.84 -4.52
N THR A 137 -48.29 6.90 -5.48
CA THR A 137 -47.44 6.93 -6.69
C THR A 137 -48.05 7.65 -7.89
N ARG A 138 -49.15 8.38 -7.72
CA ARG A 138 -49.81 9.09 -8.84
C ARG A 138 -48.92 10.22 -9.38
N LEU A 139 -48.47 10.05 -10.62
CA LEU A 139 -47.56 11.00 -11.30
C LEU A 139 -48.28 12.21 -11.93
N ARG A 140 -49.61 12.20 -12.02
CA ARG A 140 -50.40 13.26 -12.68
C ARG A 140 -51.73 13.51 -11.95
N GLY A 141 -52.22 14.74 -12.04
CA GLY A 141 -53.52 15.17 -11.51
C GLY A 141 -53.46 15.85 -10.13
N PRO A 142 -54.61 16.29 -9.60
CA PRO A 142 -54.69 17.11 -8.38
C PRO A 142 -54.28 16.36 -7.10
N ARG A 143 -54.15 15.03 -7.16
CA ARG A 143 -53.71 14.16 -6.05
C ARG A 143 -52.24 13.75 -6.15
N MET A 144 -51.45 14.43 -6.99
CA MET A 144 -50.01 14.20 -7.11
C MET A 144 -49.30 14.56 -5.80
N LYS A 145 -48.51 13.64 -5.27
CA LYS A 145 -47.68 13.86 -4.07
C LYS A 145 -46.27 14.28 -4.45
N ARG A 146 -45.64 15.13 -3.63
CA ARG A 146 -44.22 15.48 -3.78
C ARG A 146 -43.36 14.28 -3.41
N LEU A 147 -42.15 14.18 -3.97
CA LEU A 147 -41.24 13.06 -3.69
C LEU A 147 -41.03 12.81 -2.19
N ARG A 148 -40.88 13.86 -1.39
CA ARG A 148 -40.76 13.76 0.07
C ARG A 148 -41.97 13.08 0.72
N GLU A 149 -43.19 13.41 0.30
CA GLU A 149 -44.42 12.81 0.82
C GLU A 149 -44.55 11.34 0.41
N ILE A 150 -44.14 11.01 -0.82
CA ILE A 150 -44.10 9.64 -1.32
C ILE A 150 -43.12 8.79 -0.50
N LEU A 151 -41.94 9.32 -0.19
CA LEU A 151 -40.93 8.61 0.59
C LEU A 151 -41.35 8.44 2.05
N ASP A 152 -42.01 9.44 2.63
CA ASP A 152 -42.49 9.39 4.01
C ASP A 152 -43.62 8.36 4.19
N GLN A 153 -44.66 8.45 3.37
CA GLN A 153 -45.77 7.49 3.40
C GLN A 153 -45.34 6.12 2.89
N GLY A 154 -44.48 6.08 1.87
CA GLY A 154 -43.91 4.85 1.34
C GLY A 154 -43.06 4.12 2.36
N ALA A 155 -42.34 4.82 3.25
CA ALA A 155 -41.56 4.18 4.31
C ALA A 155 -42.46 3.29 5.20
N ASP A 156 -43.66 3.75 5.53
CA ASP A 156 -44.64 3.01 6.33
C ASP A 156 -45.29 1.86 5.54
N LEU A 157 -45.34 1.95 4.20
CA LEU A 157 -45.78 0.86 3.31
C LEU A 157 -44.69 -0.18 3.00
N GLY A 158 -43.50 -0.06 3.58
CA GLY A 158 -42.39 -0.99 3.37
C GLY A 158 -41.43 -0.61 2.24
N LEU A 159 -41.37 0.66 1.81
CA LEU A 159 -40.43 1.12 0.78
C LEU A 159 -38.98 0.77 1.11
N MET A 160 -38.59 0.98 2.37
CA MET A 160 -37.22 0.71 2.84
C MET A 160 -36.90 -0.80 2.85
N ARG A 161 -37.91 -1.66 2.87
CA ARG A 161 -37.76 -3.12 2.75
C ARG A 161 -37.67 -3.55 1.28
N MET A 162 -38.50 -2.97 0.41
CA MET A 162 -38.41 -3.23 -1.03
C MET A 162 -37.09 -2.74 -1.65
N ARG A 163 -36.56 -1.63 -1.12
CA ARG A 163 -35.29 -1.03 -1.52
C ARG A 163 -34.37 -0.94 -0.31
N PRO A 164 -33.60 -2.01 0.00
CA PRO A 164 -32.77 -2.07 1.19
C PRO A 164 -31.48 -1.23 1.10
N VAL A 165 -31.09 -0.79 -0.10
CA VAL A 165 -29.86 -0.02 -0.35
C VAL A 165 -30.20 1.29 -1.05
N TRP A 166 -29.72 2.40 -0.48
CA TRP A 166 -29.90 3.76 -0.97
C TRP A 166 -28.54 4.42 -1.18
N LEU A 167 -28.34 5.06 -2.33
CA LEU A 167 -27.14 5.85 -2.65
C LEU A 167 -27.57 7.30 -2.88
N MET A 168 -27.15 8.20 -1.99
CA MET A 168 -27.63 9.58 -1.96
C MET A 168 -26.58 10.53 -1.41
N ASN A 169 -26.52 11.76 -1.95
CA ASN A 169 -25.79 12.84 -1.30
C ASN A 169 -26.50 13.24 0.00
N PRO A 170 -25.77 13.60 1.09
CA PRO A 170 -26.36 13.94 2.38
C PRO A 170 -27.42 15.05 2.33
N ASP A 171 -27.22 16.07 1.49
CA ASP A 171 -28.20 17.15 1.31
C ASP A 171 -29.52 16.64 0.71
N VAL A 172 -29.43 15.72 -0.27
CA VAL A 172 -30.62 15.12 -0.90
C VAL A 172 -31.33 14.24 0.12
N ALA A 173 -30.59 13.39 0.84
CA ALA A 173 -31.12 12.56 1.91
C ALA A 173 -31.88 13.40 2.96
N SER A 174 -31.31 14.54 3.36
CA SER A 174 -31.92 15.47 4.31
C SER A 174 -33.23 16.08 3.82
N ARG A 175 -33.34 16.36 2.51
CA ARG A 175 -34.54 16.97 1.90
C ARG A 175 -35.68 15.99 1.69
N VAL A 176 -35.38 14.71 1.42
CA VAL A 176 -36.39 13.77 0.91
C VAL A 176 -36.69 12.61 1.85
N LEU A 177 -35.74 12.19 2.69
CA LEU A 177 -35.95 11.07 3.61
C LEU A 177 -36.61 11.52 4.91
N PRO A 178 -37.49 10.68 5.51
CA PRO A 178 -38.09 10.94 6.81
C PRO A 178 -37.02 11.17 7.89
N LEU A 179 -37.27 12.12 8.79
CA LEU A 179 -36.41 12.34 9.95
C LEU A 179 -36.82 11.37 11.07
N LYS A 180 -36.58 10.07 10.85
CA LYS A 180 -36.84 9.00 11.81
C LYS A 180 -35.49 8.48 12.34
N ALA A 181 -35.34 8.43 13.66
CA ALA A 181 -34.12 7.92 14.29
C ALA A 181 -33.89 6.45 13.89
N GLY A 182 -32.66 6.10 13.53
CA GLY A 182 -32.31 4.72 13.19
C GLY A 182 -33.08 4.12 12.01
N LEU A 183 -33.54 4.97 11.07
CA LEU A 183 -34.19 4.58 9.82
C LEU A 183 -33.36 3.56 9.02
N PHE A 184 -32.03 3.66 9.09
CA PHE A 184 -31.08 2.71 8.50
C PHE A 184 -30.29 1.98 9.58
N ASN A 185 -30.16 0.67 9.40
CA ASN A 185 -29.30 -0.17 10.23
C ASN A 185 -27.80 0.13 10.02
N LEU A 186 -27.42 0.60 8.83
CA LEU A 186 -26.06 1.01 8.49
C LEU A 186 -26.09 2.21 7.53
N VAL A 187 -25.31 3.24 7.84
CA VAL A 187 -24.97 4.34 6.92
C VAL A 187 -23.48 4.30 6.66
N ILE A 188 -23.09 4.37 5.38
CA ILE A 188 -21.69 4.40 4.95
C ILE A 188 -21.44 5.77 4.33
N TYR A 189 -20.49 6.51 4.90
CA TYR A 189 -19.96 7.73 4.28
C TYR A 189 -18.71 7.35 3.51
N ASP A 190 -18.69 7.71 2.23
CA ASP A 190 -17.50 7.66 1.39
C ASP A 190 -16.95 9.07 1.21
N GLU A 191 -15.64 9.20 1.01
CA GLU A 191 -14.94 10.50 0.91
C GLU A 191 -15.23 11.45 2.09
N ALA A 192 -15.34 10.92 3.30
CA ALA A 192 -15.73 11.67 4.50
C ALA A 192 -14.74 12.78 4.90
N SER A 193 -13.49 12.74 4.41
CA SER A 193 -12.52 13.84 4.54
C SER A 193 -12.92 15.09 3.78
N GLN A 194 -13.94 15.01 2.92
CA GLN A 194 -14.49 16.14 2.16
C GLN A 194 -15.91 16.52 2.65
N MET A 195 -16.36 15.94 3.76
CA MET A 195 -17.69 16.14 4.30
C MET A 195 -17.62 17.03 5.55
N PRO A 196 -18.14 18.26 5.51
CA PRO A 196 -18.32 19.05 6.72
C PRO A 196 -19.27 18.33 7.69
N VAL A 197 -18.98 18.42 8.98
CA VAL A 197 -19.69 17.68 10.03
C VAL A 197 -21.18 18.01 10.03
N GLU A 198 -21.53 19.28 9.84
CA GLU A 198 -22.89 19.81 9.83
C GLU A 198 -23.78 19.17 8.76
N HIS A 199 -23.22 18.80 7.60
CA HIS A 199 -23.95 18.13 6.53
C HIS A 199 -24.23 16.66 6.84
N ALA A 200 -23.43 16.05 7.72
CA ALA A 200 -23.56 14.66 8.11
C ALA A 200 -24.57 14.45 9.25
N VAL A 201 -24.81 15.45 10.11
CA VAL A 201 -25.68 15.32 11.31
C VAL A 201 -27.06 14.70 10.99
N PRO A 202 -27.81 15.15 9.96
CA PRO A 202 -29.13 14.58 9.71
C PRO A 202 -29.08 13.11 9.28
N THR A 203 -28.05 12.70 8.55
CA THR A 203 -27.88 11.31 8.10
C THR A 203 -27.33 10.43 9.22
N LEU A 204 -26.51 10.97 10.13
CA LEU A 204 -26.07 10.30 11.35
C LEU A 204 -27.26 9.97 12.27
N PHE A 205 -28.20 10.91 12.46
CA PHE A 205 -29.41 10.66 13.25
C PHE A 205 -30.27 9.50 12.71
N ARG A 206 -30.25 9.29 11.39
CA ARG A 206 -30.97 8.20 10.73
C ARG A 206 -30.24 6.86 10.81
N ALA A 207 -29.02 6.80 11.34
CA ALA A 207 -28.18 5.61 11.36
C ALA A 207 -28.21 4.93 12.73
N GLN A 208 -28.29 3.59 12.75
CA GLN A 208 -27.99 2.79 13.94
C GLN A 208 -26.51 2.47 14.07
N ARG A 209 -25.84 2.29 12.93
CA ARG A 209 -24.39 2.09 12.82
C ARG A 209 -23.87 2.94 11.68
N VAL A 210 -22.66 3.43 11.84
CA VAL A 210 -21.98 4.24 10.84
C VAL A 210 -20.64 3.61 10.47
N VAL A 211 -20.31 3.67 9.19
CA VAL A 211 -18.96 3.44 8.68
C VAL A 211 -18.53 4.70 7.96
N ILE A 212 -17.37 5.21 8.34
CA ILE A 212 -16.80 6.44 7.77
C ILE A 212 -15.54 6.04 7.01
N SER A 213 -15.52 6.30 5.71
CA SER A 213 -14.42 6.03 4.79
C SER A 213 -13.92 7.35 4.20
N GLY A 214 -12.62 7.53 4.11
CA GLY A 214 -11.99 8.73 3.55
C GLY A 214 -10.47 8.70 3.73
N ASP A 215 -9.81 9.77 3.29
CA ASP A 215 -8.36 9.88 3.32
C ASP A 215 -7.91 11.22 3.94
N GLU A 216 -7.30 11.14 5.13
CA GLU A 216 -6.81 12.29 5.88
C GLU A 216 -5.67 13.06 5.18
N LYS A 217 -5.01 12.43 4.20
CA LYS A 217 -3.91 13.03 3.43
C LYS A 217 -4.40 13.74 2.17
N GLN A 218 -5.72 13.81 1.97
CA GLN A 218 -6.36 14.60 0.90
C GLN A 218 -6.85 15.96 1.41
N MET A 219 -7.42 16.75 0.51
CA MET A 219 -7.88 18.10 0.82
C MET A 219 -9.13 18.05 1.72
N PRO A 220 -9.18 18.83 2.83
CA PRO A 220 -10.40 19.03 3.59
C PRO A 220 -11.44 19.82 2.76
N PRO A 221 -12.72 19.86 3.18
CA PRO A 221 -13.72 20.68 2.51
C PRO A 221 -13.33 22.17 2.52
N THR A 222 -13.75 22.90 1.48
CA THR A 222 -13.43 24.32 1.32
C THR A 222 -14.32 25.20 2.20
N SER A 223 -13.76 25.74 3.28
CA SER A 223 -14.44 26.69 4.17
C SER A 223 -14.46 28.11 3.58
N PHE A 224 -15.23 28.35 2.52
CA PHE A 224 -15.32 29.69 1.89
C PHE A 224 -15.99 30.76 2.77
N PHE A 225 -16.72 30.36 3.82
CA PHE A 225 -17.57 31.28 4.63
C PHE A 225 -17.24 31.35 6.13
N ALA A 226 -16.32 30.51 6.65
CA ALA A 226 -16.03 30.48 8.09
C ALA A 226 -15.34 31.76 8.59
N SER A 227 -14.49 32.38 7.78
CA SER A 227 -13.62 33.50 8.19
C SER A 227 -14.31 34.86 8.41
N ARG A 228 -15.65 34.91 8.42
CA ARG A 228 -16.41 36.16 8.69
C ARG A 228 -17.21 36.15 9.99
N ILE A 229 -17.24 35.05 10.74
CA ILE A 229 -18.05 34.92 11.97
C ILE A 229 -17.17 34.80 13.24
N ASP A 230 -15.87 34.54 13.10
CA ASP A 230 -14.92 34.35 14.22
C ASP A 230 -14.53 35.64 14.99
N GLY A 231 -15.31 36.72 14.87
CA GLY A 231 -14.95 38.03 15.43
C GLY A 231 -15.37 38.29 16.88
N ASP A 232 -16.38 37.57 17.41
CA ASP A 232 -17.05 37.98 18.66
C ASP A 232 -17.22 36.85 19.70
N GLU A 233 -16.75 35.61 19.47
CA GLU A 233 -16.91 34.47 20.42
C GLU A 233 -15.60 33.92 21.02
N ASP A 234 -14.42 34.36 20.54
CA ASP A 234 -13.12 33.81 21.00
C ASP A 234 -12.60 34.44 22.31
N ASP A 235 -13.16 35.57 22.77
CA ASP A 235 -12.66 36.32 23.93
C ASP A 235 -13.27 35.91 25.30
N GLU A 236 -14.23 34.98 25.36
CA GLU A 236 -14.91 34.59 26.62
C GLU A 236 -14.55 33.22 27.21
N LEU A 237 -13.60 32.47 26.62
CA LEU A 237 -13.38 31.05 26.98
C LEU A 237 -11.91 30.66 27.22
N ASP A 238 -11.12 31.59 27.77
CA ASP A 238 -9.74 31.32 28.15
C ASP A 238 -9.65 30.83 29.62
N GLY A 239 -9.60 29.51 29.78
CA GLY A 239 -8.86 28.81 30.84
C GLY A 239 -9.37 28.84 32.28
N ASP A 240 -10.18 27.86 32.67
CA ASP A 240 -10.18 27.34 34.05
C ASP A 240 -9.98 25.82 34.01
N MET A 241 -8.84 25.35 34.51
CA MET A 241 -8.67 23.95 34.89
C MET A 241 -9.63 23.68 36.05
N LEU A 242 -10.50 22.67 35.91
CA LEU A 242 -11.41 22.26 36.98
C LEU A 242 -10.66 22.04 38.30
N ASP A 243 -11.14 22.65 39.39
CA ASP A 243 -10.65 22.37 40.75
C ASP A 243 -10.96 20.90 41.14
N ASP A 244 -10.11 20.29 41.97
CA ASP A 244 -10.30 18.91 42.47
C ASP A 244 -11.61 18.77 43.27
N ALA A 245 -12.18 19.89 43.73
CA ALA A 245 -13.48 20.01 44.40
C ALA A 245 -14.70 20.15 43.46
N ALA A 246 -14.52 20.14 42.14
CA ALA A 246 -15.63 20.27 41.17
C ALA A 246 -16.66 19.14 41.33
N THR A 247 -17.94 19.53 41.36
CA THR A 247 -19.07 18.61 41.39
C THR A 247 -19.21 17.83 40.08
N GLU A 248 -19.86 16.67 40.12
CA GLU A 248 -20.08 15.82 38.94
C GLU A 248 -20.81 16.57 37.79
N ALA A 249 -21.71 17.49 38.14
CA ALA A 249 -22.42 18.33 37.18
C ALA A 249 -21.48 19.33 36.49
N GLU A 250 -20.52 19.91 37.21
CA GLU A 250 -19.52 20.85 36.66
C GLU A 250 -18.52 20.13 35.75
N ARG A 251 -18.11 18.90 36.11
CA ARG A 251 -17.26 18.04 35.26
C ARG A 251 -17.95 17.69 33.95
N THR A 252 -19.23 17.29 34.03
CA THR A 252 -20.04 16.97 32.84
C THR A 252 -20.19 18.19 31.92
N ALA A 253 -20.48 19.37 32.48
CA ALA A 253 -20.59 20.61 31.69
C ALA A 253 -19.27 21.03 31.03
N HIS A 254 -18.13 20.85 31.71
CA HIS A 254 -16.82 21.12 31.15
C HIS A 254 -16.44 20.12 30.06
N GLU A 255 -16.70 18.81 30.25
CA GLU A 255 -16.54 17.80 29.21
C GLU A 255 -17.43 18.08 28.00
N GLU A 256 -18.68 18.48 28.19
CA GLU A 256 -19.58 18.88 27.10
C GLU A 256 -19.06 20.12 26.35
N THR A 257 -18.51 21.10 27.06
CA THR A 257 -17.94 22.32 26.46
C THR A 257 -16.65 22.00 25.68
N TRP A 258 -15.82 21.12 26.23
CA TRP A 258 -14.59 20.65 25.58
C TRP A 258 -14.89 19.81 24.33
N ASN A 259 -15.85 18.88 24.43
CA ASN A 259 -16.34 18.11 23.28
C ASN A 259 -16.95 19.02 22.21
N ARG A 260 -17.66 20.09 22.60
CA ARG A 260 -18.23 21.07 21.66
C ARG A 260 -17.14 21.82 20.89
N ARG A 261 -16.04 22.18 21.56
CA ARG A 261 -14.86 22.78 20.93
C ARG A 261 -14.19 21.79 19.97
N GLU A 262 -13.93 20.56 20.39
CA GLU A 262 -13.33 19.55 19.51
C GLU A 262 -14.20 19.26 18.27
N VAL A 263 -15.52 19.21 18.40
CA VAL A 263 -16.44 19.00 17.27
C VAL A 263 -16.50 20.24 16.35
N LYS A 264 -16.50 21.46 16.91
CA LYS A 264 -16.47 22.73 16.14
C LYS A 264 -15.15 22.91 15.39
N ASP A 265 -14.04 22.47 16.00
CA ASP A 265 -12.69 22.60 15.47
C ASP A 265 -12.31 21.42 14.54
N CYS A 266 -13.17 20.40 14.41
CA CYS A 266 -12.97 19.31 13.46
C CYS A 266 -13.19 19.80 12.02
N PRO A 267 -12.20 19.67 11.12
CA PRO A 267 -12.31 20.16 9.75
C PRO A 267 -13.27 19.33 8.88
N ASP A 268 -13.49 18.06 9.23
CA ASP A 268 -14.31 17.13 8.46
C ASP A 268 -14.83 15.95 9.29
N LEU A 269 -15.79 15.22 8.73
CA LEU A 269 -16.41 14.04 9.34
C LEU A 269 -15.41 12.90 9.60
N LEU A 270 -14.35 12.77 8.78
CA LEU A 270 -13.36 11.72 8.97
C LEU A 270 -12.53 11.95 10.23
N GLN A 271 -12.08 13.19 10.47
CA GLN A 271 -11.32 13.54 11.66
C GLN A 271 -12.16 13.35 12.93
N LEU A 272 -13.42 13.79 12.92
CA LEU A 272 -14.36 13.55 14.02
C LEU A 272 -14.58 12.05 14.26
N GLY A 273 -14.79 11.29 13.18
CA GLY A 273 -14.98 9.85 13.23
C GLY A 273 -13.78 9.11 13.83
N ARG A 274 -12.56 9.55 13.55
CA ARG A 274 -11.34 8.94 14.11
C ARG A 274 -11.15 9.19 15.60
N GLY A 275 -11.60 10.33 16.11
CA GLY A 275 -11.57 10.62 17.54
C GLY A 275 -12.55 9.77 18.34
N THR A 276 -13.62 9.29 17.70
CA THR A 276 -14.77 8.67 18.37
C THR A 276 -14.98 7.19 18.04
N LEU A 277 -14.51 6.71 16.89
CA LEU A 277 -14.74 5.35 16.39
C LEU A 277 -13.43 4.56 16.24
N PRO A 278 -13.49 3.21 16.28
CA PRO A 278 -12.36 2.37 15.93
C PRO A 278 -11.89 2.65 14.49
N ALA A 279 -10.64 3.06 14.33
CA ALA A 279 -10.04 3.36 13.04
C ALA A 279 -9.30 2.15 12.46
N THR A 280 -9.34 2.00 11.14
CA THR A 280 -8.52 1.03 10.39
C THR A 280 -8.10 1.64 9.06
N THR A 281 -6.82 1.56 8.74
CA THR A 281 -6.27 2.09 7.48
C THR A 281 -6.25 1.00 6.41
N LEU A 282 -6.65 1.34 5.19
CA LEU A 282 -6.47 0.46 4.03
C LEU A 282 -5.02 0.57 3.54
N GLU A 283 -4.30 -0.54 3.58
CA GLU A 283 -2.85 -0.56 3.35
C GLU A 283 -2.46 -0.86 1.90
N ILE A 284 -3.38 -0.89 0.95
CA ILE A 284 -3.10 -1.41 -0.40
C ILE A 284 -3.50 -0.43 -1.48
N HIS A 285 -2.54 -0.12 -2.35
CA HIS A 285 -2.72 0.76 -3.49
C HIS A 285 -2.82 -0.03 -4.79
N TYR A 286 -3.98 0.04 -5.46
CA TYR A 286 -4.24 -0.70 -6.70
C TYR A 286 -4.23 0.16 -7.97
N ARG A 287 -4.22 1.49 -7.84
CA ARG A 287 -4.46 2.41 -8.97
C ARG A 287 -3.29 2.44 -9.96
N SER A 288 -2.07 2.54 -9.44
CA SER A 288 -0.92 2.84 -10.28
C SER A 288 -0.39 1.59 -10.98
N LYS A 289 -0.30 1.67 -12.30
CA LYS A 289 0.34 0.65 -13.15
C LYS A 289 1.82 0.52 -12.82
N TYR A 290 2.51 1.61 -12.51
CA TYR A 290 3.90 1.62 -12.07
C TYR A 290 4.01 2.06 -10.61
N ARG A 291 4.84 1.37 -9.82
CA ARG A 291 5.04 1.65 -8.38
C ARG A 291 5.60 3.06 -8.17
N GLU A 292 6.38 3.53 -9.11
CA GLU A 292 7.05 4.83 -9.15
C GLU A 292 6.04 5.99 -9.04
N LEU A 293 4.83 5.83 -9.58
CA LEU A 293 3.79 6.88 -9.54
C LEU A 293 3.34 7.19 -8.11
N ILE A 294 3.22 6.17 -7.25
CA ILE A 294 2.82 6.33 -5.85
C ILE A 294 4.02 6.41 -4.90
N GLY A 295 5.22 6.03 -5.35
CA GLY A 295 6.40 5.87 -4.50
C GLY A 295 6.74 7.11 -3.67
N TYR A 296 6.68 8.29 -4.27
CA TYR A 296 6.84 9.57 -3.57
C TYR A 296 5.75 9.76 -2.50
N SER A 297 4.48 9.66 -2.88
CA SER A 297 3.36 9.92 -1.96
C SER A 297 3.31 8.90 -0.83
N ASN A 298 3.59 7.63 -1.11
CA ASN A 298 3.67 6.56 -0.11
C ASN A 298 4.71 6.91 0.98
N ALA A 299 5.90 7.35 0.58
CA ALA A 299 6.94 7.73 1.53
C ALA A 299 6.62 9.03 2.29
N ALA A 300 6.13 10.06 1.59
CA ALA A 300 5.92 11.39 2.15
C ALA A 300 4.67 11.50 3.05
N PHE A 301 3.58 10.80 2.70
CA PHE A 301 2.28 10.97 3.36
C PHE A 301 1.79 9.72 4.10
N TYR A 302 2.28 8.53 3.73
CA TYR A 302 1.82 7.26 4.31
C TYR A 302 2.94 6.48 5.01
N SER A 303 4.09 7.11 5.28
CA SER A 303 5.23 6.49 5.99
C SER A 303 5.74 5.19 5.36
N GLY A 304 5.49 4.97 4.06
CA GLY A 304 5.83 3.74 3.34
C GLY A 304 4.94 2.54 3.67
N ALA A 305 3.80 2.75 4.36
CA ALA A 305 2.91 1.67 4.79
C ALA A 305 2.07 1.07 3.65
N LEU A 306 1.91 1.77 2.52
CA LEU A 306 1.10 1.25 1.42
C LEU A 306 1.85 0.14 0.66
N SER A 307 1.19 -1.01 0.53
CA SER A 307 1.60 -2.12 -0.30
C SER A 307 1.13 -1.92 -1.75
N VAL A 308 2.06 -2.09 -2.70
CA VAL A 308 1.81 -1.83 -4.13
C VAL A 308 2.01 -3.12 -4.93
N PRO A 309 0.96 -3.71 -5.52
CA PRO A 309 1.09 -4.95 -6.27
C PRO A 309 1.92 -4.82 -7.55
N ALA A 310 1.96 -3.63 -8.15
CA ALA A 310 2.72 -3.38 -9.37
C ALA A 310 4.21 -3.62 -9.15
N GLN A 311 4.78 -4.50 -9.98
CA GLN A 311 6.21 -4.83 -10.01
C GLN A 311 6.68 -4.94 -11.46
N HIS A 312 7.74 -4.21 -11.79
CA HIS A 312 8.32 -4.16 -13.13
C HIS A 312 9.85 -4.21 -13.05
N PRO A 313 10.53 -4.84 -14.02
CA PRO A 313 11.98 -4.75 -14.13
C PRO A 313 12.46 -3.31 -14.28
N GLU A 314 13.65 -2.98 -13.74
CA GLU A 314 14.17 -1.62 -13.85
C GLU A 314 14.42 -1.18 -15.29
N VAL A 315 14.71 -2.12 -16.20
CA VAL A 315 14.85 -1.86 -17.63
C VAL A 315 13.53 -1.37 -18.22
N GLU A 316 12.42 -1.98 -17.82
CA GLU A 316 11.08 -1.57 -18.24
C GLU A 316 10.74 -0.17 -17.75
N ILE A 317 11.03 0.10 -16.46
CA ILE A 317 10.76 1.40 -15.84
C ILE A 317 11.55 2.50 -16.57
N ARG A 318 12.82 2.27 -16.90
CA ARG A 318 13.64 3.22 -17.68
C ARG A 318 13.10 3.42 -19.11
N ARG A 319 12.60 2.36 -19.75
CA ARG A 319 12.04 2.40 -21.10
C ARG A 319 10.75 3.22 -21.17
N VAL A 320 9.81 2.94 -20.28
CA VAL A 320 8.48 3.59 -20.29
C VAL A 320 8.54 4.99 -19.70
N CYS A 321 9.42 5.19 -18.71
CA CYS A 321 9.56 6.45 -17.98
C CYS A 321 8.19 6.90 -17.44
N PRO A 322 7.68 6.24 -16.36
CA PRO A 322 6.35 6.50 -15.83
C PRO A 322 6.21 7.92 -15.26
N ILE A 323 7.31 8.59 -14.94
CA ILE A 323 7.36 10.00 -14.59
C ILE A 323 8.41 10.66 -15.48
N GLU A 324 7.94 11.43 -16.46
CA GLU A 324 8.76 12.16 -17.42
C GLU A 324 8.77 13.65 -17.07
N VAL A 325 9.94 14.28 -17.14
CA VAL A 325 10.09 15.72 -16.88
C VAL A 325 10.56 16.42 -18.15
N ILE A 326 9.79 17.40 -18.61
CA ILE A 326 10.11 18.25 -19.75
C ILE A 326 10.50 19.63 -19.22
N ARG A 327 11.76 20.02 -19.45
CA ARG A 327 12.29 21.35 -19.13
C ARG A 327 11.86 22.33 -20.22
N ALA A 328 10.82 23.11 -19.94
CA ALA A 328 10.37 24.16 -20.83
C ALA A 328 11.23 25.43 -20.71
N ASP A 329 11.77 25.68 -19.51
CA ASP A 329 12.62 26.84 -19.18
C ASP A 329 12.05 28.18 -19.70
N GLY A 330 10.72 28.31 -19.64
CA GLY A 330 9.98 29.49 -20.05
C GLY A 330 10.00 30.62 -19.03
N ILE A 331 9.60 31.80 -19.49
CA ILE A 331 9.51 33.00 -18.67
C ILE A 331 8.17 33.03 -17.93
N TYR A 332 8.22 33.24 -16.62
CA TYR A 332 7.04 33.45 -15.79
C TYR A 332 6.64 34.94 -15.80
N GLU A 333 5.48 35.25 -16.39
CA GLU A 333 4.94 36.61 -16.46
C GLU A 333 3.40 36.57 -16.33
N GLY A 334 2.82 37.57 -15.65
CA GLY A 334 1.36 37.67 -15.53
C GLY A 334 0.69 36.53 -14.74
N GLN A 335 1.44 35.79 -13.92
CA GLN A 335 1.01 34.54 -13.26
C GLN A 335 0.82 33.36 -14.22
N THR A 336 1.44 33.42 -15.40
CA THR A 336 1.36 32.40 -16.45
C THR A 336 2.74 32.10 -17.03
N ASN A 337 2.84 31.02 -17.81
CA ASN A 337 4.03 30.66 -18.56
C ASN A 337 3.62 30.11 -19.93
N ALA A 338 3.80 30.96 -20.95
CA ALA A 338 3.38 30.66 -22.31
C ALA A 338 4.19 29.50 -22.93
N THR A 339 5.47 29.39 -22.60
CA THR A 339 6.31 28.28 -23.09
C THR A 339 5.84 26.95 -22.54
N GLU A 340 5.51 26.88 -21.24
CA GLU A 340 4.91 25.66 -20.68
C GLU A 340 3.57 25.33 -21.33
N ALA A 341 2.71 26.32 -21.56
CA ALA A 341 1.41 26.09 -22.20
C ALA A 341 1.57 25.53 -23.63
N GLN A 342 2.54 26.06 -24.40
CA GLN A 342 2.84 25.54 -25.73
C GLN A 342 3.40 24.12 -25.68
N CYS A 343 4.33 23.84 -24.76
CA CYS A 343 4.86 22.48 -24.56
C CYS A 343 3.75 21.47 -24.20
N VAL A 344 2.76 21.87 -23.38
CA VAL A 344 1.60 21.02 -23.08
C VAL A 344 0.82 20.70 -24.36
N VAL A 345 0.53 21.70 -25.19
CA VAL A 345 -0.16 21.48 -26.48
C VAL A 345 0.64 20.55 -27.39
N ASP A 346 1.96 20.67 -27.42
CA ASP A 346 2.81 19.80 -28.23
C ASP A 346 2.83 18.35 -27.71
N VAL A 347 2.80 18.15 -26.39
CA VAL A 347 2.63 16.83 -25.77
C VAL A 347 1.28 16.23 -26.15
N LEU A 348 0.19 17.00 -26.06
CA LEU A 348 -1.15 16.55 -26.46
C LEU A 348 -1.17 16.17 -27.94
N ALA A 349 -0.60 17.00 -28.82
CA ALA A 349 -0.53 16.73 -30.25
C ALA A 349 0.24 15.44 -30.56
N LYS A 350 1.36 15.20 -29.85
CA LYS A 350 2.13 13.96 -29.98
C LYS A 350 1.29 12.74 -29.58
N ILE A 351 0.60 12.78 -28.44
CA ILE A 351 -0.20 11.63 -27.97
C ILE A 351 -1.42 11.41 -28.87
N TRP A 352 -2.11 12.47 -29.28
CA TRP A 352 -3.30 12.40 -30.11
C TRP A 352 -3.02 12.08 -31.58
N SER A 353 -1.76 12.12 -32.02
CA SER A 353 -1.36 11.62 -33.33
C SER A 353 -1.53 10.10 -33.48
N ALA A 354 -1.61 9.36 -32.37
CA ALA A 354 -1.92 7.93 -32.39
C ALA A 354 -3.38 7.66 -32.79
N ALA A 355 -3.64 6.43 -33.23
CA ALA A 355 -5.00 5.97 -33.51
C ALA A 355 -5.90 6.06 -32.27
N PRO A 356 -7.19 6.43 -32.39
CA PRO A 356 -8.10 6.65 -31.25
C PRO A 356 -8.11 5.51 -30.23
N GLU A 357 -8.02 4.26 -30.69
CA GLU A 357 -8.08 3.05 -29.87
C GLU A 357 -6.82 2.85 -29.01
N ALA A 358 -5.70 3.46 -29.42
CA ALA A 358 -4.42 3.39 -28.75
C ALA A 358 -4.14 4.60 -27.85
N ARG A 359 -4.99 5.64 -27.88
CA ARG A 359 -4.80 6.84 -27.07
C ARG A 359 -5.14 6.54 -25.61
N PRO A 360 -4.24 6.84 -24.66
CA PRO A 360 -4.61 6.82 -23.24
C PRO A 360 -5.58 7.97 -22.94
N SER A 361 -6.39 7.83 -21.89
CA SER A 361 -7.13 8.98 -21.36
C SER A 361 -6.16 10.01 -20.76
N ILE A 362 -6.41 11.31 -20.97
CA ILE A 362 -5.47 12.38 -20.58
C ILE A 362 -6.18 13.46 -19.78
N GLY A 363 -5.51 13.97 -18.74
CA GLY A 363 -5.90 15.20 -18.04
C GLY A 363 -4.71 16.16 -17.92
N VAL A 364 -4.96 17.45 -18.04
CA VAL A 364 -3.96 18.49 -17.78
C VAL A 364 -4.25 19.15 -16.44
N VAL A 365 -3.22 19.23 -15.60
CA VAL A 365 -3.28 19.88 -14.29
C VAL A 365 -2.30 21.03 -14.21
N THR A 366 -2.79 22.22 -13.88
CA THR A 366 -1.96 23.41 -13.70
C THR A 366 -1.90 23.79 -12.22
N PHE A 367 -0.85 24.49 -11.81
CA PHE A 367 -0.69 24.90 -10.41
C PHE A 367 -1.54 26.14 -10.04
N ASN A 368 -2.04 26.88 -11.04
CA ASN A 368 -2.99 27.96 -10.83
C ASN A 368 -4.05 28.03 -11.95
N ARG A 369 -5.14 28.75 -11.70
CA ARG A 369 -6.26 28.87 -12.64
C ARG A 369 -5.89 29.61 -13.93
N LYS A 370 -5.13 30.71 -13.85
CA LYS A 370 -4.75 31.50 -15.04
C LYS A 370 -3.94 30.70 -16.05
N GLN A 371 -3.11 29.77 -15.59
CA GLN A 371 -2.40 28.86 -16.47
C GLN A 371 -3.33 27.83 -17.11
N ALA A 372 -4.35 27.34 -16.39
CA ALA A 372 -5.36 26.47 -16.98
C ALA A 372 -6.06 27.18 -18.15
N ASP A 373 -6.50 28.42 -17.92
CA ASP A 373 -7.15 29.25 -18.94
C ASP A 373 -6.19 29.47 -20.14
N LEU A 374 -4.90 29.79 -19.89
CA LEU A 374 -3.91 29.95 -20.96
C LEU A 374 -3.66 28.66 -21.77
N VAL A 375 -3.65 27.50 -21.11
CA VAL A 375 -3.51 26.20 -21.78
C VAL A 375 -4.74 25.91 -22.63
N GLU A 376 -5.95 26.17 -22.11
CA GLU A 376 -7.20 26.04 -22.87
C GLU A 376 -7.17 26.91 -24.14
N ASP A 377 -6.77 28.18 -24.01
CA ASP A 377 -6.62 29.10 -25.14
C ASP A 377 -5.59 28.59 -26.18
N ALA A 378 -4.48 28.01 -25.71
CA ALA A 378 -3.46 27.44 -26.58
C ALA A 378 -3.95 26.19 -27.33
N ILE A 379 -4.72 25.33 -26.66
CA ILE A 379 -5.38 24.16 -27.27
C ILE A 379 -6.36 24.62 -28.34
N GLN A 380 -7.21 25.62 -28.04
CA GLN A 380 -8.18 26.16 -28.99
C GLN A 380 -7.49 26.74 -30.23
N ARG A 381 -6.39 27.50 -30.04
CA ARG A 381 -5.60 28.05 -31.16
C ARG A 381 -5.05 26.95 -32.06
N ARG A 382 -4.45 25.90 -31.47
CA ARG A 382 -3.95 24.76 -32.25
C ARG A 382 -5.08 24.02 -32.96
N ALA A 383 -6.24 23.88 -32.35
CA ALA A 383 -7.41 23.26 -32.97
C ALA A 383 -7.96 24.04 -34.18
N LEU A 384 -7.81 25.37 -34.21
CA LEU A 384 -8.14 26.19 -35.38
C LEU A 384 -7.13 26.00 -36.53
N GLU A 385 -5.86 25.77 -36.20
CA GLU A 385 -4.77 25.63 -37.17
C GLU A 385 -4.64 24.20 -37.72
N ASP A 386 -5.01 23.18 -36.94
CA ASP A 386 -4.85 21.76 -37.25
C ASP A 386 -6.19 20.99 -37.15
N PRO A 387 -6.86 20.69 -38.28
CA PRO A 387 -8.10 19.91 -38.30
C PRO A 387 -7.97 18.48 -37.76
N ALA A 388 -6.79 17.86 -37.81
CA ALA A 388 -6.58 16.53 -37.24
C ALA A 388 -6.55 16.61 -35.71
N PHE A 389 -5.85 17.60 -35.16
CA PHE A 389 -5.84 17.89 -33.73
C PHE A 389 -7.24 18.22 -33.21
N MET A 390 -8.01 19.05 -33.92
CA MET A 390 -9.40 19.39 -33.51
C MET A 390 -10.30 18.16 -33.42
N ARG A 391 -10.23 17.26 -34.40
CA ARG A 391 -11.00 16.00 -34.37
C ARG A 391 -10.61 15.14 -33.17
N ALA A 392 -9.31 15.02 -32.89
CA ALA A 392 -8.86 14.28 -31.72
C ALA A 392 -9.31 14.94 -30.41
N TYR A 393 -9.19 16.26 -30.29
CA TYR A 393 -9.63 17.00 -29.11
C TYR A 393 -11.12 16.78 -28.80
N GLN A 394 -12.00 16.85 -29.82
CA GLN A 394 -13.44 16.57 -29.64
C GLN A 394 -13.71 15.14 -29.18
N GLN A 395 -13.06 14.15 -29.82
CA GLN A 395 -13.19 12.74 -29.44
C GLN A 395 -12.75 12.49 -28.00
N GLU A 396 -11.63 13.08 -27.60
CA GLU A 396 -11.06 12.87 -26.26
C GLU A 396 -11.86 13.62 -25.19
N ARG A 397 -12.40 14.80 -25.48
CA ARG A 397 -13.26 15.53 -24.55
C ARG A 397 -14.56 14.79 -24.25
N ASP A 398 -15.13 14.13 -25.24
CA ASP A 398 -16.41 13.42 -25.13
C ASP A 398 -16.20 11.90 -24.86
N ARG A 399 -14.98 11.51 -24.45
CA ARG A 399 -14.57 10.12 -24.23
C ARG A 399 -15.36 9.49 -23.09
N THR A 400 -15.95 8.34 -23.36
CA THR A 400 -16.53 7.47 -22.34
C THR A 400 -15.85 6.11 -22.39
N GLN A 401 -15.57 5.53 -21.22
CA GLN A 401 -14.91 4.23 -21.12
C GLN A 401 -15.50 3.47 -19.94
N GLY A 402 -15.99 2.25 -20.18
CA GLY A 402 -16.61 1.44 -19.12
C GLY A 402 -17.92 2.01 -18.56
N GLY A 403 -18.58 2.93 -19.27
CA GLY A 403 -19.77 3.64 -18.78
C GLY A 403 -19.47 4.85 -17.89
N GLU A 404 -18.19 5.20 -17.72
CA GLU A 404 -17.73 6.37 -16.98
C GLU A 404 -17.27 7.48 -17.93
N ASP A 405 -17.36 8.72 -17.47
CA ASP A 405 -16.81 9.90 -18.15
C ASP A 405 -15.28 9.93 -17.97
N MET A 406 -14.58 9.64 -19.07
CA MET A 406 -13.12 9.67 -19.14
C MET A 406 -12.65 10.79 -20.08
N GLY A 407 -13.47 11.84 -20.21
CA GLY A 407 -13.21 12.99 -21.07
C GLY A 407 -11.93 13.74 -20.73
N PHE A 408 -11.26 14.29 -21.73
CA PHE A 408 -10.14 15.20 -21.54
C PHE A 408 -10.55 16.43 -20.73
N PHE A 409 -9.68 16.86 -19.81
CA PHE A 409 -9.89 18.08 -19.03
C PHE A 409 -8.62 18.90 -18.87
N VAL A 410 -8.79 20.21 -18.63
CA VAL A 410 -7.77 21.11 -18.10
C VAL A 410 -8.29 21.70 -16.79
N LYS A 411 -7.59 21.45 -15.69
CA LYS A 411 -8.02 21.92 -14.35
C LYS A 411 -6.81 22.43 -13.56
N ASN A 412 -7.04 23.35 -12.63
CA ASN A 412 -6.02 23.68 -11.63
C ASN A 412 -6.03 22.63 -10.50
N VAL A 413 -4.94 22.59 -9.74
CA VAL A 413 -4.72 21.62 -8.65
C VAL A 413 -5.84 21.55 -7.61
N GLU A 414 -6.62 22.61 -7.41
CA GLU A 414 -7.73 22.63 -6.45
C GLU A 414 -8.98 21.90 -6.97
N ASN A 415 -9.11 21.75 -8.29
CA ASN A 415 -10.33 21.27 -8.95
C ASN A 415 -10.21 19.85 -9.52
N VAL A 416 -9.03 19.22 -9.42
CA VAL A 416 -8.76 17.88 -10.00
C VAL A 416 -9.23 16.72 -9.09
N GLN A 417 -9.90 17.03 -7.98
CA GLN A 417 -10.33 16.00 -7.03
C GLN A 417 -11.37 15.07 -7.65
N GLY A 418 -11.22 13.76 -7.39
CA GLY A 418 -12.08 12.72 -7.97
C GLY A 418 -11.76 12.33 -9.41
N ASP A 419 -11.08 13.19 -10.18
CA ASP A 419 -10.71 12.88 -11.56
C ASP A 419 -9.42 12.05 -11.62
N GLU A 420 -9.40 11.01 -12.45
CA GLU A 420 -8.19 10.25 -12.73
C GLU A 420 -8.09 9.90 -14.21
N ARG A 421 -6.87 9.86 -14.73
CA ARG A 421 -6.59 9.57 -16.15
C ARG A 421 -5.38 8.67 -16.27
N ASP A 422 -5.27 7.98 -17.40
CA ASP A 422 -4.11 7.13 -17.68
C ASP A 422 -2.83 7.97 -17.71
N VAL A 423 -2.90 9.14 -18.34
CA VAL A 423 -1.82 10.13 -18.37
C VAL A 423 -2.27 11.45 -17.74
N ILE A 424 -1.47 11.98 -16.80
CA ILE A 424 -1.63 13.34 -16.30
C ILE A 424 -0.45 14.19 -16.75
N VAL A 425 -0.75 15.30 -17.42
CA VAL A 425 0.24 16.31 -17.82
C VAL A 425 0.17 17.46 -16.83
N PHE A 426 1.27 17.76 -16.14
CA PHE A 426 1.38 18.92 -15.26
C PHE A 426 2.03 20.08 -15.98
N SER A 427 1.50 21.30 -15.79
CA SER A 427 2.24 22.55 -16.00
C SER A 427 2.46 23.21 -14.64
N THR A 428 3.73 23.29 -14.23
CA THR A 428 4.08 23.88 -12.93
C THR A 428 3.81 25.37 -12.85
N THR A 429 3.65 26.03 -14.00
CA THR A 429 3.38 27.47 -14.17
C THR A 429 4.53 28.38 -13.76
N PHE A 430 5.16 28.13 -12.61
CA PHE A 430 6.17 29.01 -12.04
C PHE A 430 7.54 28.83 -12.72
N GLY A 431 8.34 29.89 -12.74
CA GLY A 431 9.64 29.92 -13.40
C GLY A 431 10.37 31.22 -13.11
N ARG A 432 11.53 31.42 -13.75
CA ARG A 432 12.25 32.69 -13.68
C ARG A 432 11.47 33.77 -14.43
N ASP A 433 11.45 34.99 -13.89
CA ASP A 433 10.92 36.15 -14.60
C ASP A 433 11.90 36.62 -15.69
N LYS A 434 11.49 37.64 -16.47
CA LYS A 434 12.32 38.22 -17.54
C LYS A 434 13.64 38.84 -17.07
N HIS A 435 13.80 39.07 -15.77
CA HIS A 435 15.03 39.57 -15.15
C HIS A 435 15.86 38.44 -14.51
N GLY A 436 15.45 37.17 -14.67
CA GLY A 436 16.11 35.99 -14.11
C GLY A 436 15.76 35.69 -12.64
N GLY A 437 14.91 36.51 -12.02
CA GLY A 437 14.49 36.36 -10.64
C GLY A 437 13.51 35.20 -10.46
N PHE A 438 13.64 34.44 -9.36
CA PHE A 438 12.72 33.36 -9.02
C PHE A 438 12.05 33.64 -7.67
N ARG A 439 10.73 33.88 -7.69
CA ARG A 439 9.96 34.17 -6.47
C ARG A 439 9.36 32.87 -5.92
N ARG A 440 9.62 32.58 -4.64
CA ARG A 440 9.08 31.43 -3.91
C ARG A 440 7.64 31.65 -3.45
N ASN A 441 6.76 32.02 -4.38
CA ASN A 441 5.33 32.19 -4.14
C ASN A 441 4.56 31.25 -5.08
N PHE A 442 4.08 30.13 -4.52
CA PHE A 442 3.45 29.05 -5.28
C PHE A 442 1.91 29.04 -5.12
N GLY A 443 1.33 30.17 -4.75
CA GLY A 443 -0.11 30.27 -4.49
C GLY A 443 -0.55 29.27 -3.42
N VAL A 444 -1.61 28.53 -3.71
CA VAL A 444 -2.23 27.54 -2.80
C VAL A 444 -1.33 26.36 -2.46
N LEU A 445 -0.29 26.10 -3.26
CA LEU A 445 0.73 25.07 -2.96
C LEU A 445 1.80 25.57 -1.97
N GLY A 446 1.93 26.89 -1.81
CA GLY A 446 2.86 27.49 -0.85
C GLY A 446 2.26 27.71 0.54
N GLN A 447 0.93 27.60 0.67
CA GLN A 447 0.18 27.81 1.91
C GLN A 447 0.02 26.51 2.71
N THR A 448 -0.40 26.61 3.96
CA THR A 448 -0.76 25.46 4.81
C THR A 448 -1.76 24.54 4.10
N GLY A 449 -1.52 23.23 4.12
CA GLY A 449 -2.31 22.25 3.38
C GLY A 449 -1.94 22.11 1.90
N GLY A 450 -1.02 22.94 1.38
CA GLY A 450 -0.52 22.85 0.01
C GLY A 450 0.13 21.50 -0.33
N GLU A 451 0.75 20.85 0.66
CA GLU A 451 1.28 19.50 0.55
C GLU A 451 0.20 18.44 0.29
N ARG A 452 -1.01 18.59 0.86
CA ARG A 452 -2.14 17.71 0.58
C ARG A 452 -2.70 17.93 -0.82
N ARG A 453 -2.75 19.18 -1.29
CA ARG A 453 -3.11 19.51 -2.67
C ARG A 453 -2.14 18.87 -3.67
N LEU A 454 -0.84 18.94 -3.38
CA LEU A 454 0.19 18.27 -4.17
C LEU A 454 -0.03 16.75 -4.18
N ASN A 455 -0.22 16.12 -3.01
CA ASN A 455 -0.48 14.68 -2.90
C ASN A 455 -1.70 14.25 -3.74
N VAL A 456 -2.79 15.01 -3.64
CA VAL A 456 -3.99 14.80 -4.45
C VAL A 456 -3.65 14.86 -5.93
N ALA A 457 -2.94 15.88 -6.40
CA ALA A 457 -2.61 16.04 -7.81
C ALA A 457 -1.75 14.88 -8.35
N VAL A 458 -0.63 14.60 -7.69
CA VAL A 458 0.38 13.67 -8.22
C VAL A 458 -0.08 12.21 -8.22
N THR A 459 -1.18 11.89 -7.52
CA THR A 459 -1.78 10.57 -7.45
C THR A 459 -2.95 10.34 -8.43
N ARG A 460 -3.25 11.31 -9.32
CA ARG A 460 -4.33 11.22 -10.32
C ARG A 460 -3.96 10.39 -11.56
N ALA A 461 -2.68 10.11 -11.78
CA ALA A 461 -2.20 9.32 -12.92
C ALA A 461 -2.26 7.82 -12.63
N ARG A 462 -2.89 7.06 -13.53
CA ARG A 462 -2.88 5.58 -13.49
C ARG A 462 -1.64 4.99 -14.15
N GLU A 463 -1.17 5.55 -15.27
CA GLU A 463 -0.07 4.99 -16.05
C GLU A 463 1.17 5.89 -16.15
N LYS A 464 0.99 7.20 -16.38
CA LYS A 464 2.14 8.10 -16.60
C LYS A 464 1.88 9.53 -16.15
N VAL A 465 2.91 10.16 -15.60
CA VAL A 465 2.97 11.60 -15.35
C VAL A 465 3.95 12.23 -16.33
N ILE A 466 3.54 13.33 -16.95
CA ILE A 466 4.41 14.20 -17.75
C ILE A 466 4.45 15.58 -17.09
N LEU A 467 5.58 15.94 -16.50
CA LEU A 467 5.75 17.20 -15.78
C LEU A 467 6.47 18.22 -16.67
N VAL A 468 5.71 19.17 -17.22
CA VAL A 468 6.25 20.33 -17.94
C VAL A 468 6.58 21.42 -16.93
N THR A 469 7.85 21.80 -16.85
CA THR A 469 8.30 22.75 -15.83
C THR A 469 9.39 23.71 -16.29
N SER A 470 9.29 24.95 -15.82
CA SER A 470 10.32 25.98 -15.89
C SER A 470 10.90 26.34 -14.52
N MET A 471 10.49 25.64 -13.46
CA MET A 471 10.93 25.93 -12.10
C MET A 471 12.40 25.52 -11.91
N PRO A 472 13.29 26.40 -11.42
CA PRO A 472 14.62 25.98 -10.98
C PRO A 472 14.50 25.15 -9.69
N ILE A 473 14.58 23.82 -9.80
CA ILE A 473 14.30 22.86 -8.70
C ILE A 473 15.08 23.19 -7.42
N ASN A 474 16.38 23.49 -7.55
CA ASN A 474 17.25 23.82 -6.41
C ASN A 474 16.83 25.12 -5.68
N ASP A 475 16.11 26.02 -6.35
CA ASP A 475 15.72 27.31 -5.79
C ASP A 475 14.31 27.27 -5.17
N VAL A 476 13.56 26.17 -5.30
CA VAL A 476 12.17 26.02 -4.79
C VAL A 476 12.12 26.10 -3.26
N SER A 477 13.02 25.39 -2.59
CA SER A 477 13.23 25.44 -1.13
C SER A 477 14.71 25.22 -0.79
N ASP A 478 15.03 25.17 0.49
CA ASP A 478 16.35 24.83 1.04
C ASP A 478 16.45 23.36 1.49
N TRP A 479 15.41 22.55 1.25
CA TRP A 479 15.29 21.19 1.77
C TRP A 479 16.40 20.26 1.26
N LEU A 480 16.69 20.31 -0.05
CA LEU A 480 17.73 19.47 -0.65
C LEU A 480 19.11 19.68 0.00
N ALA A 481 19.45 20.93 0.30
CA ALA A 481 20.74 21.33 0.88
C ALA A 481 20.81 21.17 2.40
N SER A 482 19.69 21.25 3.11
CA SER A 482 19.67 21.33 4.58
C SER A 482 19.73 19.98 5.30
N GLY A 483 19.43 18.86 4.63
CA GLY A 483 19.47 17.52 5.23
C GLY A 483 18.37 17.21 6.25
N ARG A 484 17.50 18.18 6.57
CA ARG A 484 16.36 18.04 7.48
C ARG A 484 15.17 17.30 6.83
N GLY A 485 14.21 16.87 7.65
CA GLY A 485 12.91 16.40 7.16
C GLY A 485 12.05 17.55 6.56
N PRO A 486 11.12 17.24 5.65
CA PRO A 486 10.23 18.25 5.07
C PRO A 486 9.29 18.82 6.16
N ASN A 487 9.17 20.14 6.23
CA ASN A 487 8.27 20.79 7.22
C ASN A 487 7.47 21.96 6.65
N LYS A 488 7.80 22.44 5.45
CA LYS A 488 7.04 23.47 4.73
C LYS A 488 6.40 22.87 3.48
N PRO A 489 5.24 23.36 3.03
CA PRO A 489 4.61 22.90 1.78
C PRO A 489 5.55 22.89 0.57
N ARG A 490 6.40 23.92 0.45
CA ARG A 490 7.41 24.01 -0.60
C ARG A 490 8.53 22.97 -0.53
N ASP A 491 8.78 22.37 0.63
CA ASP A 491 9.76 21.28 0.77
C ASP A 491 9.24 20.01 0.09
N TYR A 492 7.96 19.69 0.31
CA TYR A 492 7.28 18.60 -0.38
C TYR A 492 7.29 18.84 -1.90
N LEU A 493 6.98 20.06 -2.34
CA LEU A 493 7.05 20.43 -3.75
C LEU A 493 8.46 20.24 -4.32
N GLN A 494 9.49 20.78 -3.67
CA GLN A 494 10.89 20.61 -4.12
C GLN A 494 11.27 19.13 -4.20
N ALA A 495 10.88 18.33 -3.21
CA ALA A 495 11.18 16.91 -3.16
C ALA A 495 10.47 16.11 -4.26
N TYR A 496 9.24 16.47 -4.62
CA TYR A 496 8.54 15.83 -5.75
C TYR A 496 9.21 16.17 -7.08
N LEU A 497 9.58 17.44 -7.29
CA LEU A 497 10.28 17.86 -8.51
C LEU A 497 11.65 17.17 -8.64
N ASP A 498 12.40 17.03 -7.54
CA ASP A 498 13.65 16.27 -7.52
C ASP A 498 13.41 14.78 -7.81
N TYR A 499 12.45 14.15 -7.13
CA TYR A 499 12.05 12.77 -7.37
C TYR A 499 11.69 12.52 -8.84
N ALA A 500 10.81 13.35 -9.40
CA ALA A 500 10.38 13.27 -10.80
C ALA A 500 11.55 13.46 -11.77
N SER A 501 12.43 14.42 -11.51
CA SER A 501 13.63 14.68 -12.33
C SER A 501 14.56 13.46 -12.34
N LYS A 502 14.84 12.88 -11.17
CA LYS A 502 15.68 11.68 -11.02
C LYS A 502 15.07 10.44 -11.66
N MET A 503 13.75 10.28 -11.56
CA MET A 503 13.01 9.24 -12.27
C MET A 503 13.15 9.41 -13.80
N SER A 504 12.97 10.62 -14.30
CA SER A 504 12.99 10.91 -15.73
C SER A 504 14.35 10.70 -16.40
N ILE A 505 15.45 10.90 -15.68
CA ILE A 505 16.82 10.64 -16.19
C ILE A 505 17.29 9.20 -15.96
N GLY A 506 16.46 8.34 -15.37
CA GLY A 506 16.76 6.92 -15.13
C GLY A 506 17.60 6.61 -13.88
N GLU A 507 17.82 7.59 -13.01
CA GLU A 507 18.51 7.44 -11.71
C GLU A 507 17.57 6.89 -10.62
N LEU A 508 16.99 5.71 -10.87
CA LEU A 508 15.94 5.10 -10.04
C LEU A 508 16.35 4.94 -8.55
N GLY A 509 17.59 4.55 -8.29
CA GLY A 509 18.11 4.40 -6.93
C GLY A 509 18.18 5.73 -6.18
N VAL A 510 18.57 6.81 -6.86
CA VAL A 510 18.62 8.17 -6.27
C VAL A 510 17.21 8.68 -6.01
N ALA A 511 16.29 8.49 -6.95
CA ALA A 511 14.88 8.85 -6.76
C ALA A 511 14.27 8.15 -5.55
N ARG A 512 14.46 6.83 -5.41
CA ARG A 512 14.03 6.07 -4.21
C ARG A 512 14.66 6.64 -2.93
N GLY A 513 15.94 7.01 -2.97
CA GLY A 513 16.64 7.67 -1.86
C GLY A 513 16.00 9.01 -1.45
N THR A 514 15.63 9.86 -2.42
CA THR A 514 14.90 11.12 -2.16
C THR A 514 13.56 10.84 -1.48
N ALA A 515 12.80 9.85 -1.95
CA ALA A 515 11.53 9.48 -1.33
C ALA A 515 11.71 8.98 0.11
N VAL A 516 12.70 8.11 0.37
CA VAL A 516 13.00 7.60 1.73
C VAL A 516 13.34 8.73 2.71
N ARG A 517 14.04 9.79 2.26
CA ARG A 517 14.32 10.98 3.10
C ARG A 517 13.08 11.75 3.54
N LEU A 518 11.94 11.57 2.87
CA LEU A 518 10.67 12.20 3.24
C LEU A 518 9.93 11.45 4.34
N GLY A 519 10.19 10.15 4.48
CA GLY A 519 9.63 9.36 5.57
C GLY A 519 10.19 9.81 6.92
N THR A 520 9.33 9.89 7.94
CA THR A 520 9.77 10.02 9.32
C THR A 520 10.67 8.83 9.67
N GLN A 521 11.76 9.08 10.42
CA GLN A 521 12.87 8.14 10.71
C GLN A 521 12.48 6.83 11.44
N SER A 522 11.21 6.42 11.44
CA SER A 522 10.71 5.23 12.14
C SER A 522 10.54 3.99 11.26
N ALA A 523 10.80 4.07 9.95
CA ALA A 523 10.68 2.91 9.04
C ALA A 523 12.00 2.20 8.72
N SER A 524 13.12 2.57 9.37
CA SER A 524 14.22 1.62 9.54
C SER A 524 13.85 0.64 10.65
N ARG A 525 12.82 -0.20 10.41
CA ARG A 525 12.96 -1.59 10.82
C ARG A 525 14.17 -2.05 10.04
N GLU A 526 15.34 -1.97 10.67
CA GLU A 526 16.44 -2.86 10.35
C GLU A 526 15.84 -4.26 10.45
N VAL A 527 15.25 -4.74 9.36
CA VAL A 527 15.19 -6.16 9.09
C VAL A 527 16.66 -6.51 9.04
N ARG A 528 17.20 -6.92 10.20
CA ARG A 528 18.52 -7.53 10.25
C ARG A 528 18.51 -8.53 9.12
N HIS A 529 19.31 -8.26 8.10
CA HIS A 529 19.55 -9.18 7.00
C HIS A 529 20.30 -10.37 7.60
N GLU A 530 19.63 -11.18 8.41
CA GLU A 530 20.00 -12.56 8.55
C GLU A 530 19.81 -13.16 7.17
N THR A 531 20.92 -13.52 6.55
CA THR A 531 20.94 -14.22 5.28
C THR A 531 20.14 -15.51 5.47
N ASP A 532 18.93 -15.55 4.93
CA ASP A 532 18.11 -16.75 4.95
C ASP A 532 18.80 -17.81 4.09
N GLY A 533 19.40 -18.82 4.75
CA GLY A 533 20.12 -19.89 4.09
C GLY A 533 19.23 -20.73 3.16
N PHE A 534 17.92 -20.78 3.41
CA PHE A 534 16.97 -21.44 2.51
C PHE A 534 16.79 -20.62 1.22
N ALA A 535 16.46 -19.33 1.33
CA ALA A 535 16.31 -18.45 0.18
C ALA A 535 17.61 -18.38 -0.64
N ALA A 536 18.78 -18.27 0.01
CA ALA A 536 20.08 -18.31 -0.65
C ALA A 536 20.35 -19.64 -1.37
N SER A 537 19.90 -20.76 -0.81
CA SER A 537 20.00 -22.07 -1.48
C SER A 537 19.10 -22.16 -2.72
N VAL A 538 17.91 -21.55 -2.68
CA VAL A 538 16.99 -21.49 -3.83
C VAL A 538 17.57 -20.57 -4.92
N GLU A 539 18.08 -19.40 -4.54
CA GLU A 539 18.73 -18.46 -5.45
C GLU A 539 19.90 -19.10 -6.19
N ARG A 540 20.77 -19.81 -5.44
CA ARG A 540 21.89 -20.55 -6.02
C ARG A 540 21.41 -21.59 -7.02
N PHE A 541 20.38 -22.37 -6.68
CA PHE A 541 19.82 -23.36 -7.60
C PHE A 541 19.33 -22.70 -8.90
N LEU A 542 18.65 -21.56 -8.83
CA LEU A 542 18.18 -20.83 -10.01
C LEU A 542 19.35 -20.35 -10.88
N LYS A 543 20.39 -19.77 -10.25
CA LYS A 543 21.61 -19.31 -10.94
C LYS A 543 22.37 -20.47 -11.60
N ASP A 544 22.50 -21.60 -10.93
CA ASP A 544 23.16 -22.80 -11.45
C ASP A 544 22.42 -23.38 -12.69
N HIS A 545 21.12 -23.08 -12.85
CA HIS A 545 20.32 -23.47 -14.02
C HIS A 545 20.20 -22.34 -15.08
N GLY A 546 20.99 -21.28 -14.96
CA GLY A 546 21.09 -20.21 -15.96
C GLY A 546 20.03 -19.10 -15.84
N TYR A 547 19.20 -19.11 -14.80
CA TYR A 547 18.23 -18.05 -14.55
C TYR A 547 18.88 -16.86 -13.84
N ARG A 548 18.30 -15.66 -14.03
CA ARG A 548 18.70 -14.42 -13.36
C ARG A 548 17.60 -13.98 -12.39
N PRO A 549 17.57 -14.52 -11.15
CA PRO A 549 16.61 -14.07 -10.16
C PRO A 549 16.94 -12.64 -9.71
N ALA A 550 15.98 -11.74 -9.85
CA ALA A 550 15.99 -10.43 -9.22
C ALA A 550 15.33 -10.54 -7.84
N ALA A 551 16.01 -10.08 -6.79
CA ALA A 551 15.41 -10.03 -5.47
C ALA A 551 14.31 -8.94 -5.44
N SER A 552 13.10 -9.30 -5.00
CA SER A 552 11.98 -8.35 -4.86
C SER A 552 11.83 -7.97 -3.38
N LEU A 553 12.85 -7.28 -2.85
CA LEU A 553 12.86 -6.80 -1.46
C LEU A 553 12.02 -5.53 -1.33
N ALA A 554 10.70 -5.69 -1.38
CA ALA A 554 9.79 -4.71 -0.83
C ALA A 554 9.33 -5.19 0.55
N GLY A 555 9.35 -4.35 1.59
CA GLY A 555 8.77 -4.70 2.89
C GLY A 555 7.23 -4.75 2.88
N ASP A 556 6.62 -5.06 1.74
CA ASP A 556 5.18 -4.95 1.48
C ASP A 556 4.50 -6.31 1.30
N ALA A 557 3.16 -6.31 1.33
CA ALA A 557 2.36 -7.53 1.24
C ALA A 557 2.47 -8.27 -0.11
N PHE A 558 3.08 -7.69 -1.15
CA PHE A 558 3.21 -8.31 -2.49
C PHE A 558 4.64 -8.67 -2.85
N SER A 559 5.56 -8.49 -1.91
CA SER A 559 6.95 -8.90 -2.05
C SER A 559 7.09 -10.38 -2.38
N LEU A 560 8.14 -10.66 -3.13
CA LEU A 560 8.56 -11.99 -3.55
C LEU A 560 10.02 -12.14 -3.16
N ASP A 561 10.44 -13.35 -2.79
CA ASP A 561 11.86 -13.59 -2.54
C ASP A 561 12.66 -13.37 -3.83
N PHE A 562 12.13 -13.88 -4.95
CA PHE A 562 12.73 -13.68 -6.26
C PHE A 562 11.67 -13.46 -7.35
N ALA A 563 12.03 -12.71 -8.39
CA ALA A 563 11.28 -12.63 -9.64
C ALA A 563 12.24 -12.92 -10.80
N ILE A 564 11.75 -13.61 -11.83
CA ILE A 564 12.51 -13.90 -13.04
C ILE A 564 11.84 -13.22 -14.22
N GLU A 565 12.63 -12.46 -14.95
CA GLU A 565 12.23 -11.79 -16.19
C GLU A 565 11.97 -12.81 -17.29
N ASP A 566 10.88 -12.62 -18.01
CA ASP A 566 10.58 -13.28 -19.26
C ASP A 566 11.33 -12.58 -20.40
N PRO A 567 12.28 -13.26 -21.07
CA PRO A 567 13.06 -12.67 -22.16
C PRO A 567 12.22 -12.20 -23.35
N THR A 568 11.03 -12.76 -23.56
CA THR A 568 10.16 -12.42 -24.70
C THR A 568 9.42 -11.10 -24.45
N THR A 569 8.89 -10.91 -23.25
CA THR A 569 8.08 -9.73 -22.89
C THR A 569 8.90 -8.61 -22.26
N GLY A 570 10.06 -8.94 -21.66
CA GLY A 570 10.85 -8.02 -20.84
C GLY A 570 10.20 -7.68 -19.49
N LEU A 571 9.13 -8.38 -19.12
CA LEU A 571 8.42 -8.24 -17.84
C LEU A 571 8.74 -9.43 -16.92
N PHE A 572 8.30 -9.41 -15.67
CA PHE A 572 8.43 -10.57 -14.79
C PHE A 572 7.48 -11.70 -15.24
N GLY A 573 8.04 -12.85 -15.61
CA GLY A 573 7.26 -14.02 -16.02
C GLY A 573 6.85 -14.91 -14.85
N ILE A 574 7.70 -15.02 -13.83
CA ILE A 574 7.45 -15.83 -12.63
C ILE A 574 8.02 -15.20 -11.36
N GLY A 575 7.23 -15.23 -10.31
CA GLY A 575 7.60 -14.90 -8.94
C GLY A 575 7.84 -16.17 -8.13
N ILE A 576 8.83 -16.15 -7.26
CA ILE A 576 9.24 -17.28 -6.43
C ILE A 576 9.16 -16.87 -4.96
N GLU A 577 8.47 -17.68 -4.18
CA GLU A 577 8.32 -17.52 -2.74
C GLU A 577 9.02 -18.67 -2.01
N CYS A 578 9.83 -18.32 -1.03
CA CYS A 578 10.45 -19.23 -0.09
C CYS A 578 9.53 -19.32 1.14
N ASP A 579 8.69 -20.35 1.19
CA ASP A 579 7.55 -20.49 2.11
C ASP A 579 6.49 -19.38 1.99
N ALA A 580 5.59 -19.32 2.97
CA ALA A 580 4.54 -18.31 3.02
C ALA A 580 5.13 -16.91 3.30
N PRO A 581 4.61 -15.86 2.63
CA PRO A 581 5.06 -14.49 2.83
C PRO A 581 4.84 -14.03 4.28
N ARG A 582 5.83 -13.32 4.83
CA ARG A 582 5.84 -12.85 6.22
C ARG A 582 5.34 -11.40 6.29
N HIS A 583 4.02 -11.22 6.34
CA HIS A 583 3.38 -9.91 6.47
C HIS A 583 2.08 -10.03 7.28
N LEU A 584 1.82 -9.09 8.21
CA LEU A 584 0.65 -9.12 9.10
C LEU A 584 -0.68 -9.20 8.32
N PHE A 585 -0.80 -8.44 7.23
CA PHE A 585 -1.96 -8.50 6.33
C PHE A 585 -2.26 -9.92 5.79
N LEU A 586 -1.24 -10.78 5.71
CA LEU A 586 -1.31 -12.13 5.15
C LEU A 586 -1.45 -13.22 6.22
N ASP A 587 -1.70 -12.85 7.48
CA ASP A 587 -1.96 -13.81 8.55
C ASP A 587 -3.22 -14.65 8.25
N ARG A 588 -4.23 -14.03 7.62
CA ARG A 588 -5.48 -14.69 7.22
C ARG A 588 -5.29 -15.52 5.95
N ALA A 589 -5.68 -16.80 5.98
CA ALA A 589 -5.60 -17.71 4.84
C ALA A 589 -6.33 -17.18 3.59
N ARG A 590 -7.49 -16.54 3.75
CA ARG A 590 -8.22 -15.90 2.64
C ARG A 590 -7.40 -14.81 1.95
N ALA A 591 -6.71 -13.97 2.72
CA ALA A 591 -5.86 -12.92 2.16
C ALA A 591 -4.66 -13.56 1.43
N ARG A 592 -3.95 -14.46 2.11
CA ARG A 592 -2.71 -15.07 1.62
C ARG A 592 -2.89 -15.98 0.41
N GLU A 593 -3.92 -16.83 0.42
CA GLU A 593 -4.04 -17.93 -0.54
C GLU A 593 -5.09 -17.68 -1.65
N ILE A 594 -6.00 -16.72 -1.48
CA ILE A 594 -7.04 -16.40 -2.48
C ILE A 594 -6.85 -15.00 -3.04
N TRP A 595 -6.92 -13.99 -2.18
CA TRP A 595 -6.92 -12.60 -2.63
C TRP A 595 -5.56 -12.16 -3.19
N ARG A 596 -4.45 -12.42 -2.48
CA ARG A 596 -3.12 -11.98 -2.89
C ARG A 596 -2.70 -12.59 -4.24
N PRO A 597 -2.81 -13.91 -4.48
CA PRO A 597 -2.49 -14.48 -5.79
C PRO A 597 -3.34 -13.88 -6.93
N ALA A 598 -4.63 -13.62 -6.68
CA ALA A 598 -5.52 -13.02 -7.67
C ALA A 598 -5.17 -11.57 -8.04
N VAL A 599 -4.57 -10.82 -7.09
CA VAL A 599 -4.07 -9.47 -7.34
C VAL A 599 -2.70 -9.52 -8.03
N MET A 600 -1.79 -10.39 -7.56
CA MET A 600 -0.44 -10.51 -8.10
C MET A 600 -0.39 -11.01 -9.53
N SER A 601 -1.34 -11.85 -9.95
CA SER A 601 -1.39 -12.39 -11.31
C SER A 601 -1.45 -11.32 -12.41
N ARG A 602 -1.78 -10.07 -12.06
CA ARG A 602 -1.76 -8.92 -12.96
C ARG A 602 -0.36 -8.35 -13.20
N ALA A 603 0.53 -8.45 -12.22
CA ALA A 603 1.90 -7.95 -12.29
C ALA A 603 2.90 -9.06 -12.62
N VAL A 604 2.68 -10.25 -12.08
CA VAL A 604 3.52 -11.43 -12.27
C VAL A 604 2.61 -12.60 -12.63
N PRO A 605 2.59 -13.06 -13.90
CA PRO A 605 1.59 -14.03 -14.39
C PRO A 605 1.57 -15.36 -13.65
N ALA A 606 2.72 -15.79 -13.10
CA ALA A 606 2.84 -17.01 -12.32
C ALA A 606 3.58 -16.75 -11.01
N VAL A 607 3.09 -17.31 -9.91
CA VAL A 607 3.79 -17.32 -8.62
C VAL A 607 3.97 -18.76 -8.18
N HIS A 608 5.19 -19.13 -7.80
CA HIS A 608 5.55 -20.46 -7.34
C HIS A 608 6.11 -20.43 -5.92
N ARG A 609 5.43 -21.10 -4.99
CA ARG A 609 5.90 -21.28 -3.62
C ARG A 609 6.75 -22.56 -3.50
N VAL A 610 7.97 -22.38 -3.03
CA VAL A 610 8.92 -23.42 -2.66
C VAL A 610 8.79 -23.66 -1.16
N SER A 611 8.52 -24.90 -0.76
CA SER A 611 8.42 -25.25 0.66
C SER A 611 9.80 -25.54 1.25
N SER A 612 10.16 -24.92 2.38
CA SER A 612 11.40 -25.26 3.08
C SER A 612 11.42 -26.72 3.55
N HIS A 613 10.28 -27.24 4.01
CA HIS A 613 10.13 -28.64 4.39
C HIS A 613 10.42 -29.58 3.22
N ALA A 614 9.80 -29.36 2.06
CA ALA A 614 10.04 -30.18 0.87
C ALA A 614 11.47 -29.99 0.33
N TRP A 615 12.00 -28.77 0.33
CA TRP A 615 13.36 -28.47 -0.10
C TRP A 615 14.42 -29.19 0.72
N TYR A 616 14.18 -29.38 2.03
CA TYR A 616 15.09 -30.08 2.92
C TYR A 616 14.90 -31.60 2.90
N HIS A 617 13.66 -32.08 3.00
CA HIS A 617 13.35 -33.51 3.15
C HIS A 617 13.24 -34.27 1.81
N ARG A 618 12.81 -33.59 0.74
CA ARG A 618 12.64 -34.15 -0.62
C ARG A 618 13.30 -33.23 -1.68
N PRO A 619 14.60 -32.91 -1.56
CA PRO A 619 15.26 -31.87 -2.34
C PRO A 619 15.18 -32.08 -3.85
N GLN A 620 15.30 -33.33 -4.33
CA GLN A 620 15.26 -33.64 -5.75
C GLN A 620 13.88 -33.38 -6.37
N ASP A 621 12.81 -33.69 -5.63
CA ASP A 621 11.44 -33.48 -6.09
C ASP A 621 11.12 -31.99 -6.16
N GLU A 622 11.40 -31.25 -5.10
CA GLU A 622 11.09 -29.82 -5.03
C GLU A 622 11.91 -29.01 -6.05
N ARG A 623 13.18 -29.35 -6.26
CA ARG A 623 14.02 -28.75 -7.32
C ARG A 623 13.48 -29.01 -8.71
N ARG A 624 13.05 -30.26 -9.01
CA ARG A 624 12.42 -30.59 -10.30
C ARG A 624 11.15 -29.79 -10.53
N ARG A 625 10.33 -29.61 -9.49
CA ARG A 625 9.10 -28.81 -9.55
C ARG A 625 9.37 -27.33 -9.80
N LEU A 626 10.31 -26.74 -9.07
CA LEU A 626 10.70 -25.34 -9.26
C LEU A 626 11.18 -25.12 -10.69
N HIS A 627 12.09 -25.98 -11.17
CA HIS A 627 12.58 -25.91 -12.55
C HIS A 627 11.45 -26.05 -13.58
N ALA A 628 10.55 -27.01 -13.42
CA ALA A 628 9.40 -27.19 -14.30
C ALA A 628 8.46 -25.97 -14.29
N ALA A 629 8.23 -25.35 -13.14
CA ALA A 629 7.40 -24.16 -13.02
C ALA A 629 8.02 -22.95 -13.74
N VAL A 630 9.33 -22.74 -13.57
CA VAL A 630 10.07 -21.67 -14.27
C VAL A 630 10.03 -21.92 -15.79
N GLN A 631 10.29 -23.15 -16.25
CA GLN A 631 10.19 -23.49 -17.66
C GLN A 631 8.78 -23.31 -18.23
N ALA A 632 7.74 -23.67 -17.49
CA ALA A 632 6.35 -23.50 -17.93
C ALA A 632 5.94 -22.02 -18.00
N ALA A 633 6.47 -21.18 -17.12
CA ALA A 633 6.19 -19.74 -17.12
C ALA A 633 6.93 -19.01 -18.23
N LEU A 634 8.23 -19.29 -18.42
CA LEU A 634 9.07 -18.63 -19.42
C LEU A 634 8.98 -19.26 -20.81
N GLY A 635 8.58 -20.54 -20.90
CA GLY A 635 8.48 -21.32 -22.14
C GLY A 635 7.10 -21.27 -22.79
N LYS A 636 6.22 -20.37 -22.36
CA LYS A 636 4.87 -20.17 -22.92
C LYS A 636 4.89 -19.45 -24.30
N GLU A 637 5.82 -19.82 -25.17
CA GLU A 637 5.74 -19.68 -26.63
C GLU A 637 6.47 -20.86 -27.29
N ARG A 638 5.78 -22.00 -27.36
CA ARG A 638 6.00 -23.08 -28.35
C ARG A 638 4.66 -23.77 -28.63
N LYS A 639 3.65 -22.99 -29.01
CA LYS A 639 2.48 -23.47 -29.76
C LYS A 639 2.00 -22.39 -30.70
#